data_AF-A0A9D7N7I7-F1
#
_entry.id   AF-A0A9D7N7I7-F1
#
_cell.length_a   1.000
_cell.length_b   1.000
_cell.length_c   1.000
_cell.angle_alpha   90.00
_cell.angle_beta   90.00
_cell.angle_gamma   90.00
#
_symmetry.space_group_name_H-M   'P 1'
#
loop_
_entity.id
_entity.type
_entity.pdbx_description
1 polymer ?
#
loop_
_entity_poly.entity_id
_entity_poly.type
_entity_poly.pdbx_seq_one_letter_code
_entity_poly.pdbx_strand_id
1 'polypeptide(L)'
;MHRTSFLLACATAALAGSLSAQDGQALRLATDPAWGTALLEVPLHRSPSDASGEAAPLWAARARYKVALADGFELHPCLGAEAPRSLPLAWRTRAVRVGAQTLERSAAPAVASEAWSYAIHHESWIERYDVRENGLEQSWVFTELPRNGGDLCIEGAITTPLACATREAAHQALVFVDEQGSAVLSYGAAIAFDAAGRTTQVVTRFDGEQLVLELAGEWLREATLPVTVDPLVGPLFLSTNSGTGGLSSNELACQRESAGQTQFLAFTRAFSAADHDAFAATFDQGFGTVTNVHADLASIYSDKEAAAVYVAGADRWIAAYQREFSNAQGDQSAMRLWFHDREGLALNSGTGTSYQPAGLEALSLPDLGSSEAPSWTRAILVCQRDSAGTRVNSANSEILGLHIDALSRTVTGSFLPGILPAGSSLDREEPAINQITANGWLIAWTEWDYLVAVEDWDLYGALVDGNGNVVQSNRIDDAQGTRHFRQPRVAGDYGNYVVTYTGSPDRTTIAGVEVRSRRLYWPSNASQPTQLAAARTLAGPTSMFLPVKNGDLSYLTSTRSHWVATWNEARAGLQLPIRDIAVAARLGHTGAIVESGVALDDTSISAAAVAVAYDVILDRCNLIGGASSMTAPHRGFHFSFHVQAGVQTIGSGCGPGGISGNGMHAGNGGYGISLSNAPASTAAALLLSLAGTSFSLDGVGMQGCILSVMPGNDLIASLSVTTNANGFTRLNLPLPDYPLFQGTVYAQWAYLNPGANALGVQTTAGLAVSVY
;
A
#
# COMPACT_ATOMS: atom_id res chain seq x y z
N MET A 1 -53.60 -23.59 25.12
CA MET A 1 -53.47 -22.34 24.35
C MET A 1 -53.17 -21.19 25.33
N HIS A 2 -51.89 -20.92 25.59
CA HIS A 2 -51.40 -19.62 26.04
C HIS A 2 -49.95 -19.53 25.56
N ARG A 3 -49.71 -18.68 24.56
CA ARG A 3 -48.38 -18.39 24.04
C ARG A 3 -47.78 -17.29 24.92
N THR A 4 -46.80 -17.65 25.74
CA THR A 4 -45.98 -16.70 26.48
C THR A 4 -44.73 -16.44 25.65
N SER A 5 -44.72 -15.33 24.93
CA SER A 5 -43.52 -14.82 24.25
C SER A 5 -42.57 -14.25 25.29
N PHE A 6 -41.50 -14.99 25.62
CA PHE A 6 -40.40 -14.46 26.44
C PHE A 6 -39.49 -13.63 25.52
N LEU A 7 -39.60 -12.32 25.66
CA LEU A 7 -38.65 -11.35 25.12
C LEU A 7 -37.33 -11.51 25.87
N LEU A 8 -36.25 -11.69 25.10
CA LEU A 8 -34.87 -11.66 25.52
C LEU A 8 -34.54 -10.24 26.04
N ALA A 9 -34.81 -9.97 27.32
CA ALA A 9 -34.35 -8.76 27.97
C ALA A 9 -32.86 -8.94 28.30
N CYS A 10 -31.99 -8.24 27.56
CA CYS A 10 -30.60 -8.06 27.93
C CYS A 10 -30.51 -7.55 29.38
N ALA A 11 -29.96 -8.36 30.27
CA ALA A 11 -29.56 -7.93 31.59
C ALA A 11 -28.31 -7.04 31.46
N THR A 12 -28.49 -5.73 31.37
CA THR A 12 -27.46 -4.74 31.69
C THR A 12 -27.29 -4.71 33.21
N ALA A 13 -26.54 -5.67 33.75
CA ALA A 13 -26.02 -5.56 35.10
C ALA A 13 -24.86 -4.56 35.11
N ALA A 14 -25.09 -3.39 35.69
CA ALA A 14 -24.07 -2.37 35.92
C ALA A 14 -23.05 -2.85 36.97
N LEU A 15 -22.02 -3.56 36.54
CA LEU A 15 -20.76 -3.68 37.26
C LEU A 15 -19.86 -2.51 36.85
N ALA A 16 -20.08 -1.35 37.46
CA ALA A 16 -19.13 -0.23 37.43
C ALA A 16 -17.95 -0.52 38.37
N GLY A 17 -17.22 -1.59 38.09
CA GLY A 17 -15.85 -1.75 38.57
C GLY A 17 -14.95 -1.08 37.55
N SER A 18 -14.10 -0.15 37.99
CA SER A 18 -13.02 0.40 37.16
C SER A 18 -12.08 -0.74 36.76
N LEU A 19 -12.39 -1.42 35.66
CA LEU A 19 -11.44 -2.23 34.93
C LEU A 19 -10.39 -1.25 34.41
N SER A 20 -9.27 -1.15 35.11
CA SER A 20 -8.04 -0.76 34.45
C SER A 20 -7.94 -1.65 33.22
N ALA A 21 -7.77 -1.08 32.03
CA ALA A 21 -7.35 -1.83 30.85
C ALA A 21 -6.11 -2.63 31.28
N GLN A 22 -6.31 -3.91 31.63
CA GLN A 22 -5.20 -4.81 31.90
C GLN A 22 -4.41 -4.84 30.61
N ASP A 23 -3.09 -4.78 30.72
CA ASP A 23 -2.15 -4.94 29.61
C ASP A 23 -2.48 -6.23 28.84
N GLY A 24 -3.46 -6.14 27.93
CA GLY A 24 -3.81 -7.19 27.00
C GLY A 24 -2.52 -7.53 26.29
N GLN A 25 -2.19 -8.83 26.23
CA GLN A 25 -0.94 -9.31 25.66
C GLN A 25 -0.58 -8.48 24.44
N ALA A 26 0.41 -7.60 24.62
CA ALA A 26 0.64 -6.51 23.72
C ALA A 26 0.75 -7.06 22.30
N LEU A 27 0.02 -6.43 21.39
CA LEU A 27 0.12 -6.64 19.95
C LEU A 27 1.60 -6.90 19.61
N ARG A 28 1.92 -8.12 19.16
CA ARG A 28 3.28 -8.44 18.76
C ARG A 28 3.48 -7.91 17.35
N LEU A 29 3.76 -6.62 17.27
CA LEU A 29 4.40 -6.05 16.10
C LEU A 29 5.82 -6.59 16.07
N ALA A 30 6.06 -7.62 15.27
CA ALA A 30 7.42 -7.96 14.90
C ALA A 30 7.83 -6.97 13.81
N THR A 31 8.88 -6.20 14.12
CA THR A 31 9.50 -5.31 13.16
C THR A 31 10.43 -6.15 12.29
N ASP A 32 10.14 -6.22 11.00
CA ASP A 32 11.02 -6.86 10.02
C ASP A 32 12.18 -5.90 9.68
N PRO A 33 13.33 -6.39 9.15
CA PRO A 33 14.49 -5.55 8.91
C PRO A 33 14.13 -4.38 7.98
N ALA A 34 14.60 -3.18 8.33
CA ALA A 34 14.56 -2.06 7.40
C ALA A 34 15.33 -2.45 6.13
N TRP A 35 14.68 -2.37 4.96
CA TRP A 35 15.26 -2.79 3.68
C TRP A 35 16.34 -1.84 3.14
N GLY A 36 16.78 -0.88 3.98
CA GLY A 36 17.74 0.13 3.61
C GLY A 36 17.32 0.87 2.34
N THR A 37 18.26 1.04 1.43
CA THR A 37 18.06 1.70 0.14
C THR A 37 17.66 0.75 -0.99
N ALA A 38 17.50 -0.56 -0.73
CA ALA A 38 17.34 -1.56 -1.77
C ALA A 38 16.13 -1.31 -2.70
N LEU A 39 15.00 -0.84 -2.15
CA LEU A 39 13.81 -0.46 -2.93
C LEU A 39 14.03 0.71 -3.88
N LEU A 40 15.06 1.51 -3.63
CA LEU A 40 15.39 2.72 -4.39
C LEU A 40 16.57 2.51 -5.34
N GLU A 41 17.17 1.33 -5.35
CA GLU A 41 18.27 0.97 -6.22
C GLU A 41 17.75 0.31 -7.48
N VAL A 42 17.79 1.08 -8.57
CA VAL A 42 17.32 0.64 -9.87
C VAL A 42 18.51 0.62 -10.84
N PRO A 43 18.95 -0.56 -11.30
CA PRO A 43 20.01 -0.67 -12.30
C PRO A 43 19.59 -0.05 -13.64
N LEU A 44 20.56 0.07 -14.55
CA LEU A 44 20.35 0.55 -15.91
C LEU A 44 19.27 -0.26 -16.61
N HIS A 45 18.21 0.42 -17.01
CA HIS A 45 17.08 -0.14 -17.73
C HIS A 45 16.51 0.90 -18.69
N ARG A 46 15.61 0.45 -19.57
CA ARG A 46 14.75 1.35 -20.34
C ARG A 46 13.42 1.44 -19.64
N SER A 47 12.95 2.65 -19.41
CA SER A 47 11.58 2.88 -18.96
C SER A 47 10.63 2.24 -19.98
N PRO A 48 9.53 1.60 -19.55
CA PRO A 48 8.58 0.99 -20.45
C PRO A 48 8.13 2.00 -21.52
N SER A 49 8.32 1.66 -22.79
CA SER A 49 8.08 2.60 -23.90
C SER A 49 6.67 3.18 -23.84
N ASP A 50 6.57 4.49 -24.00
CA ASP A 50 5.31 5.13 -24.37
C ASP A 50 5.08 5.01 -25.88
N ALA A 51 3.85 5.25 -26.32
CA ALA A 51 3.46 5.14 -27.73
C ALA A 51 4.19 6.12 -28.67
N SER A 52 5.08 7.00 -28.16
CA SER A 52 5.81 8.01 -28.91
C SER A 52 6.87 7.44 -29.86
N GLY A 53 7.33 6.20 -29.65
CA GLY A 53 8.28 5.51 -30.55
C GLY A 53 9.71 6.05 -30.54
N GLU A 54 10.01 7.09 -29.75
CA GLU A 54 11.38 7.55 -29.55
C GLU A 54 12.17 6.56 -28.68
N ALA A 55 13.46 6.38 -29.00
CA ALA A 55 14.33 5.53 -28.21
C ALA A 55 14.58 6.19 -26.84
N ALA A 56 13.84 5.74 -25.83
CA ALA A 56 14.01 6.22 -24.46
C ALA A 56 15.47 6.07 -23.99
N PRO A 57 16.04 7.06 -23.27
CA PRO A 57 17.38 6.94 -22.69
C PRO A 57 17.42 5.75 -21.70
N LEU A 58 18.64 5.32 -21.36
CA LEU A 58 18.81 4.38 -20.25
C LEU A 58 18.69 5.15 -18.93
N TRP A 59 17.88 4.64 -18.02
CA TRP A 59 17.70 5.21 -16.69
C TRP A 59 18.30 4.32 -15.62
N ALA A 60 18.84 4.93 -14.58
CA ALA A 60 19.16 4.27 -13.32
C ALA A 60 18.79 5.19 -12.15
N ALA A 61 18.58 4.60 -10.98
CA ALA A 61 18.32 5.36 -9.76
C ALA A 61 19.05 4.79 -8.55
N ARG A 62 19.34 5.70 -7.63
CA ARG A 62 19.82 5.44 -6.28
C ARG A 62 18.93 6.14 -5.28
N ALA A 63 19.23 5.95 -4.00
CA ALA A 63 18.49 6.59 -2.92
C ALA A 63 18.56 8.13 -2.91
N ARG A 64 19.45 8.78 -3.67
CA ARG A 64 19.60 10.25 -3.64
C ARG A 64 19.48 10.94 -4.99
N TYR A 65 19.40 10.19 -6.08
CA TYR A 65 19.33 10.74 -7.42
C TYR A 65 18.83 9.69 -8.41
N LYS A 66 18.38 10.16 -9.57
CA LYS A 66 18.22 9.35 -10.79
C LYS A 66 19.04 9.95 -11.91
N VAL A 67 19.37 9.15 -12.91
CA VAL A 67 20.19 9.56 -14.03
C VAL A 67 19.66 8.99 -15.33
N ALA A 68 19.53 9.85 -16.35
CA ALA A 68 19.35 9.45 -17.74
C ALA A 68 20.70 9.42 -18.45
N LEU A 69 20.95 8.38 -19.23
CA LEU A 69 22.19 8.15 -19.97
C LEU A 69 21.89 7.97 -21.46
N ALA A 70 22.57 8.77 -22.27
CA ALA A 70 22.46 8.78 -23.73
C ALA A 70 23.80 9.23 -24.36
N ASP A 71 23.83 10.42 -24.97
CA ASP A 71 25.04 11.10 -25.41
C ASP A 71 25.50 12.11 -24.35
N GLY A 72 25.94 11.58 -23.21
CA GLY A 72 26.05 12.34 -21.97
C GLY A 72 25.22 11.74 -20.86
N PHE A 73 25.01 12.54 -19.82
CA PHE A 73 24.08 12.23 -18.74
C PHE A 73 23.21 13.43 -18.38
N GLU A 74 22.06 13.15 -17.78
CA GLU A 74 21.26 14.11 -17.05
C GLU A 74 20.99 13.55 -15.64
N LEU A 75 21.54 14.19 -14.61
CA LEU A 75 21.42 13.76 -13.22
C LEU A 75 20.39 14.61 -12.49
N HIS A 76 19.39 13.95 -11.90
CA HIS A 76 18.33 14.58 -11.12
C HIS A 76 18.54 14.27 -9.63
N PRO A 77 18.90 15.25 -8.79
CA PRO A 77 18.94 15.04 -7.34
C PRO A 77 17.53 14.79 -6.80
N CYS A 78 17.40 13.94 -5.79
CA CYS A 78 16.13 13.71 -5.11
C CYS A 78 15.91 14.79 -4.03
N LEU A 79 15.25 15.88 -4.42
CA LEU A 79 14.99 17.04 -3.56
C LEU A 79 13.71 16.88 -2.72
N GLY A 80 12.85 15.94 -3.08
CA GLY A 80 11.60 15.62 -2.41
C GLY A 80 10.43 16.53 -2.76
N ALA A 81 9.23 16.16 -2.30
CA ALA A 81 7.96 16.77 -2.72
C ALA A 81 7.81 18.24 -2.31
N GLU A 82 8.64 18.75 -1.39
CA GLU A 82 8.66 20.17 -1.01
C GLU A 82 9.39 21.05 -2.03
N ALA A 83 10.30 20.48 -2.83
CA ALA A 83 10.98 21.22 -3.88
C ALA A 83 10.01 21.45 -5.04
N PRO A 84 9.74 22.69 -5.47
CA PRO A 84 8.69 22.97 -6.46
C PRO A 84 8.99 22.39 -7.86
N ARG A 85 10.25 22.13 -8.17
CA ARG A 85 10.70 21.58 -9.46
C ARG A 85 12.02 20.82 -9.31
N SER A 86 12.30 19.94 -10.27
CA SER A 86 13.60 19.26 -10.37
C SER A 86 14.70 20.25 -10.78
N LEU A 87 15.92 20.02 -10.28
CA LEU A 87 17.10 20.83 -10.58
C LEU A 87 18.19 19.94 -11.22
N PRO A 88 18.00 19.49 -12.47
CA PRO A 88 18.91 18.55 -13.10
C PRO A 88 20.26 19.19 -13.47
N LEU A 89 21.30 18.37 -13.60
CA LEU A 89 22.55 18.72 -14.24
C LEU A 89 22.78 17.81 -15.43
N ALA A 90 22.80 18.39 -16.63
CA ALA A 90 23.12 17.70 -17.85
C ALA A 90 24.56 17.97 -18.28
N TRP A 91 25.26 16.92 -18.72
CA TRP A 91 26.61 16.99 -19.26
C TRP A 91 26.65 16.46 -20.69
N ARG A 92 27.45 17.10 -21.54
CA ARG A 92 27.85 16.54 -22.84
C ARG A 92 29.30 16.84 -23.16
N THR A 93 30.08 15.79 -23.47
CA THR A 93 31.46 15.95 -23.96
C THR A 93 31.46 16.57 -25.36
N ARG A 94 32.07 17.74 -25.48
CA ARG A 94 32.14 18.54 -26.72
C ARG A 94 33.37 18.23 -27.53
N ALA A 95 34.53 18.18 -26.89
CA ALA A 95 35.79 17.89 -27.54
C ALA A 95 36.76 17.22 -26.56
N VAL A 96 37.62 16.37 -27.10
CA VAL A 96 38.79 15.87 -26.38
C VAL A 96 40.01 16.18 -27.23
N ARG A 97 41.03 16.81 -26.65
CA ARG A 97 42.23 17.25 -27.37
C ARG A 97 43.49 16.84 -26.64
N VAL A 98 44.55 16.56 -27.39
CA VAL A 98 45.91 16.35 -26.87
C VAL A 98 46.83 17.34 -27.58
N GLY A 99 47.27 18.38 -26.87
CA GLY A 99 47.89 19.55 -27.47
C GLY A 99 46.98 20.21 -28.50
N ALA A 100 47.46 20.35 -29.74
CA ALA A 100 46.68 20.94 -30.84
C ALA A 100 45.78 19.92 -31.58
N GLN A 101 45.89 18.62 -31.27
CA GLN A 101 45.16 17.57 -31.98
C GLN A 101 43.85 17.26 -31.27
N THR A 102 42.73 17.37 -31.97
CA THR A 102 41.43 16.86 -31.51
C THR A 102 41.36 15.35 -31.74
N LEU A 103 40.95 14.60 -30.71
CA LEU A 103 40.62 13.19 -30.83
C LEU A 103 39.21 13.09 -31.40
N GLU A 104 39.07 12.37 -32.52
CA GLU A 104 37.81 12.26 -33.23
C GLU A 104 36.74 11.59 -32.35
N ARG A 105 35.54 12.17 -32.42
CA ARG A 105 34.37 11.63 -31.75
C ARG A 105 33.54 10.88 -32.79
N SER A 106 33.44 9.57 -32.63
CA SER A 106 32.67 8.72 -33.56
C SER A 106 31.24 9.24 -33.72
N ALA A 107 30.77 9.37 -34.96
CA ALA A 107 29.42 9.86 -35.26
C ALA A 107 28.33 8.88 -34.80
N ALA A 108 28.65 7.59 -34.73
CA ALA A 108 27.82 6.51 -34.21
C ALA A 108 28.69 5.62 -33.31
N PRO A 109 29.00 6.05 -32.08
CA PRO A 109 29.86 5.28 -31.18
C PRO A 109 29.19 3.96 -30.79
N ALA A 110 29.99 2.91 -30.60
CA ALA A 110 29.47 1.68 -30.03
C ALA A 110 29.14 1.91 -28.55
N VAL A 111 28.00 1.41 -28.10
CA VAL A 111 27.54 1.58 -26.73
C VAL A 111 27.49 0.23 -26.04
N ALA A 112 28.06 0.15 -24.84
CA ALA A 112 27.99 -1.01 -23.96
C ALA A 112 27.33 -0.62 -22.63
N SER A 113 26.52 -1.51 -22.08
CA SER A 113 25.86 -1.30 -20.79
C SER A 113 25.86 -2.57 -19.97
N GLU A 114 26.19 -2.44 -18.69
CA GLU A 114 25.98 -3.45 -17.65
C GLU A 114 24.89 -2.96 -16.68
N ALA A 115 24.68 -3.63 -15.54
CA ALA A 115 23.66 -3.22 -14.58
C ALA A 115 23.89 -1.80 -14.02
N TRP A 116 25.13 -1.35 -13.87
CA TRP A 116 25.46 -0.06 -13.24
C TRP A 116 26.53 0.75 -13.98
N SER A 117 26.91 0.31 -15.18
CA SER A 117 27.95 0.95 -16.01
C SER A 117 27.42 1.16 -17.42
N TYR A 118 27.62 2.36 -17.96
CA TYR A 118 27.29 2.73 -19.35
C TYR A 118 28.54 3.29 -20.02
N ALA A 119 28.93 2.74 -21.18
CA ALA A 119 30.15 3.10 -21.88
C ALA A 119 29.88 3.44 -23.35
N ILE A 120 30.45 4.56 -23.79
CA ILE A 120 30.43 5.07 -25.16
C ILE A 120 31.85 4.91 -25.72
N HIS A 121 32.02 4.00 -26.68
CA HIS A 121 33.31 3.70 -27.29
C HIS A 121 33.55 4.59 -28.52
N HIS A 122 34.55 5.44 -28.42
CA HIS A 122 35.11 6.19 -29.54
C HIS A 122 36.36 5.49 -30.08
N GLU A 123 36.98 6.04 -31.13
CA GLU A 123 38.10 5.36 -31.81
C GLU A 123 39.33 5.18 -30.92
N SER A 124 39.70 6.19 -30.13
CA SER A 124 40.92 6.19 -29.30
C SER A 124 40.65 6.24 -27.80
N TRP A 125 39.39 6.40 -27.40
CA TRP A 125 39.00 6.59 -26.00
C TRP A 125 37.57 6.11 -25.72
N ILE A 126 37.25 5.94 -24.45
CA ILE A 126 35.94 5.49 -23.97
C ILE A 126 35.42 6.53 -22.97
N GLU A 127 34.18 7.02 -23.17
CA GLU A 127 33.45 7.70 -22.10
C GLU A 127 32.67 6.67 -21.31
N ARG A 128 32.86 6.61 -20.00
CA ARG A 128 32.19 5.65 -19.12
C ARG A 128 31.50 6.37 -17.99
N TYR A 129 30.33 5.87 -17.60
CA TYR A 129 29.57 6.34 -16.46
C TYR A 129 29.22 5.18 -15.54
N ASP A 130 29.66 5.26 -14.29
CA ASP A 130 29.39 4.27 -13.25
C ASP A 130 28.44 4.86 -12.21
N VAL A 131 27.29 4.23 -12.03
CA VAL A 131 26.22 4.67 -11.13
C VAL A 131 26.51 4.15 -9.71
N ARG A 132 27.05 5.01 -8.84
CA ARG A 132 27.46 4.68 -7.46
C ARG A 132 26.46 5.16 -6.42
N GLU A 133 26.58 4.67 -5.19
CA GLU A 133 25.69 5.11 -4.09
C GLU A 133 25.73 6.63 -3.86
N ASN A 134 26.91 7.24 -3.99
CA ASN A 134 27.16 8.65 -3.71
C ASN A 134 27.15 9.58 -4.94
N GLY A 135 26.89 9.06 -6.14
CA GLY A 135 26.87 9.85 -7.36
C GLY A 135 27.16 9.04 -8.63
N LEU A 136 27.15 9.73 -9.76
CA LEU A 136 27.60 9.23 -11.05
C LEU A 136 29.10 9.51 -11.19
N GLU A 137 29.90 8.46 -11.22
CA GLU A 137 31.30 8.59 -11.64
C GLU A 137 31.36 8.66 -13.15
N GLN A 138 32.11 9.63 -13.68
CA GLN A 138 32.31 9.85 -15.10
C GLN A 138 33.79 9.67 -15.40
N SER A 139 34.10 8.79 -16.34
CA SER A 139 35.47 8.37 -16.65
C SER A 139 35.76 8.53 -18.14
N TRP A 140 36.93 9.07 -18.47
CA TRP A 140 37.49 9.05 -19.83
C TRP A 140 38.71 8.14 -19.86
N VAL A 141 38.62 7.02 -20.60
CA VAL A 141 39.69 6.01 -20.69
C VAL A 141 40.37 6.10 -22.05
N PHE A 142 41.63 6.51 -22.07
CA PHE A 142 42.44 6.67 -23.27
C PHE A 142 43.31 5.43 -23.48
N THR A 143 43.06 4.69 -24.56
CA THR A 143 43.84 3.49 -24.91
C THR A 143 44.96 3.80 -25.89
N GLU A 144 44.83 4.91 -26.62
CA GLU A 144 45.82 5.45 -27.53
C GLU A 144 45.91 6.97 -27.34
N LEU A 145 47.13 7.52 -27.45
CA LEU A 145 47.38 8.95 -27.41
C LEU A 145 48.36 9.35 -28.52
N PRO A 146 48.22 10.55 -29.10
CA PRO A 146 49.19 11.06 -30.07
C PRO A 146 50.62 11.08 -29.49
N ARG A 147 51.58 10.51 -30.23
CA ARG A 147 52.99 10.36 -29.79
C ARG A 147 53.71 11.68 -29.46
N ASN A 148 53.25 12.80 -30.04
CA ASN A 148 53.81 14.14 -29.83
C ASN A 148 52.91 15.02 -28.93
N GLY A 149 52.10 14.40 -28.07
CA GLY A 149 51.02 15.07 -27.35
C GLY A 149 51.46 16.16 -26.37
N GLY A 150 50.72 17.28 -26.35
CA GLY A 150 50.75 18.28 -25.28
C GLY A 150 49.80 17.90 -24.15
N ASP A 151 49.24 18.89 -23.46
CA ASP A 151 48.24 18.67 -22.41
C ASP A 151 46.99 17.98 -22.98
N LEU A 152 46.40 17.07 -22.20
CA LEU A 152 45.10 16.48 -22.51
C LEU A 152 44.01 17.41 -21.97
N CYS A 153 43.17 17.92 -22.85
CA CYS A 153 42.02 18.78 -22.52
C CYS A 153 40.72 18.05 -22.86
N ILE A 154 39.83 17.90 -21.88
CA ILE A 154 38.46 17.40 -22.06
C ILE A 154 37.52 18.59 -21.87
N GLU A 155 36.80 18.95 -22.92
CA GLU A 155 35.85 20.04 -22.94
C GLU A 155 34.42 19.47 -22.89
N GLY A 156 33.63 19.91 -21.90
CA GLY A 156 32.22 19.56 -21.81
C GLY A 156 31.32 20.77 -21.61
N ALA A 157 30.09 20.64 -22.08
CA ALA A 157 29.03 21.62 -21.83
C ALA A 157 28.17 21.14 -20.66
N ILE A 158 27.87 22.05 -19.74
CA ILE A 158 26.94 21.84 -18.64
C ILE A 158 25.68 22.65 -18.90
N THR A 159 24.53 22.00 -18.78
CA THR A 159 23.22 22.67 -18.77
C THR A 159 22.54 22.36 -17.44
N THR A 160 22.20 23.40 -16.67
CA THR A 160 21.55 23.24 -15.37
C THR A 160 20.82 24.53 -14.98
N PRO A 161 19.70 24.47 -14.23
CA PRO A 161 19.10 25.66 -13.63
C PRO A 161 19.85 26.12 -12.36
N LEU A 162 20.81 25.35 -11.87
CA LEU A 162 21.59 25.69 -10.67
C LEU A 162 22.66 26.74 -10.98
N ALA A 163 22.95 27.60 -10.01
CA ALA A 163 24.04 28.56 -10.13
C ALA A 163 25.39 27.89 -9.76
N CYS A 164 26.45 28.17 -10.51
CA CYS A 164 27.81 27.83 -10.14
C CYS A 164 28.73 29.02 -10.46
N ALA A 165 29.58 29.39 -9.52
CA ALA A 165 30.55 30.45 -9.74
C ALA A 165 31.56 30.03 -10.81
N THR A 166 32.03 31.00 -11.61
CA THR A 166 33.17 30.78 -12.49
C THR A 166 34.40 30.40 -11.66
N ARG A 167 35.25 29.56 -12.25
CA ARG A 167 36.44 29.02 -11.62
C ARG A 167 37.62 29.13 -12.56
N GLU A 168 38.65 29.82 -12.09
CA GLU A 168 39.97 29.82 -12.71
C GLU A 168 40.58 28.42 -12.65
N ALA A 169 41.54 28.15 -13.53
CA ALA A 169 42.19 26.86 -13.64
C ALA A 169 42.90 26.45 -12.32
N ALA A 170 42.34 25.46 -11.63
CA ALA A 170 42.95 24.82 -10.46
C ALA A 170 42.39 23.40 -10.26
N HIS A 171 43.10 22.54 -9.53
CA HIS A 171 42.53 21.26 -9.08
C HIS A 171 41.49 21.50 -7.98
N GLN A 172 40.21 21.49 -8.35
CA GLN A 172 39.11 21.83 -7.45
C GLN A 172 37.79 21.19 -7.91
N ALA A 173 36.84 21.07 -6.99
CA ALA A 173 35.47 20.69 -7.32
C ALA A 173 34.64 21.93 -7.70
N LEU A 174 33.57 21.71 -8.47
CA LEU A 174 32.50 22.69 -8.67
C LEU A 174 31.34 22.38 -7.73
N VAL A 175 30.69 23.42 -7.22
CA VAL A 175 29.51 23.33 -6.36
C VAL A 175 28.39 24.11 -7.02
N PHE A 176 27.28 23.43 -7.26
CA PHE A 176 26.08 23.97 -7.86
C PHE A 176 25.05 24.22 -6.76
N VAL A 177 24.55 25.46 -6.70
CA VAL A 177 23.62 25.92 -5.67
C VAL A 177 22.25 26.26 -6.25
N ASP A 178 21.20 26.11 -5.44
CA ASP A 178 19.86 26.57 -5.77
C ASP A 178 19.74 28.12 -5.73
N GLU A 179 18.53 28.62 -5.98
CA GLU A 179 18.24 30.07 -5.95
C GLU A 179 18.43 30.70 -4.55
N GLN A 180 18.43 29.88 -3.49
CA GLN A 180 18.65 30.28 -2.10
C GLN A 180 20.14 30.21 -1.70
N GLY A 181 21.01 29.71 -2.59
CA GLY A 181 22.44 29.53 -2.35
C GLY A 181 22.78 28.24 -1.61
N SER A 182 21.83 27.31 -1.45
CA SER A 182 22.08 26.00 -0.84
C SER A 182 22.78 25.08 -1.84
N ALA A 183 23.83 24.37 -1.40
CA ALA A 183 24.53 23.43 -2.25
C ALA A 183 23.66 22.20 -2.55
N VAL A 184 23.45 21.92 -3.85
CA VAL A 184 22.61 20.81 -4.33
C VAL A 184 23.43 19.70 -4.95
N LEU A 185 24.35 20.04 -5.85
CA LEU A 185 25.20 19.09 -6.57
C LEU A 185 26.66 19.51 -6.49
N SER A 186 27.57 18.53 -6.57
CA SER A 186 28.99 18.74 -6.81
C SER A 186 29.46 18.03 -8.07
N TYR A 187 30.34 18.69 -8.81
CA TYR A 187 31.22 18.04 -9.79
C TYR A 187 32.60 17.94 -9.16
N GLY A 188 32.99 16.75 -8.73
CA GLY A 188 34.20 16.49 -7.95
C GLY A 188 35.48 16.87 -8.69
N ALA A 189 36.54 17.16 -7.91
CA ALA A 189 37.86 17.42 -8.46
C ALA A 189 38.38 16.13 -9.13
N ALA A 190 38.63 16.20 -10.44
CA ALA A 190 39.06 15.02 -11.20
C ALA A 190 40.48 14.59 -10.83
N ILE A 191 40.70 13.28 -10.78
CA ILE A 191 42.02 12.66 -10.66
C ILE A 191 42.27 11.87 -11.95
N ALA A 192 43.51 11.89 -12.42
CA ALA A 192 43.94 11.02 -13.51
C ALA A 192 44.83 9.89 -12.97
N PHE A 193 44.72 8.70 -13.54
CA PHE A 193 45.63 7.61 -13.26
C PHE A 193 45.97 6.78 -14.50
N ASP A 194 47.15 6.17 -14.49
CA ASP A 194 47.65 5.33 -15.58
C ASP A 194 47.60 3.83 -15.21
N ALA A 195 47.90 2.95 -16.16
CA ALA A 195 47.87 1.50 -15.95
C ALA A 195 48.93 0.99 -14.96
N ALA A 196 49.93 1.82 -14.63
CA ALA A 196 50.90 1.53 -13.58
C ALA A 196 50.42 1.99 -12.19
N GLY A 197 49.20 2.54 -12.10
CA GLY A 197 48.60 3.04 -10.87
C GLY A 197 49.17 4.39 -10.41
N ARG A 198 49.94 5.09 -11.25
CA ARG A 198 50.40 6.45 -10.92
C ARG A 198 49.22 7.39 -11.04
N THR A 199 49.11 8.35 -10.13
CA THR A 199 48.02 9.32 -10.09
C THR A 199 48.55 10.74 -10.26
N THR A 200 47.74 11.63 -10.84
CA THR A 200 47.99 13.07 -10.81
C THR A 200 46.69 13.85 -10.71
N GLN A 201 46.79 15.09 -10.23
CA GLN A 201 45.68 16.02 -10.18
C GLN A 201 45.33 16.51 -11.58
N VAL A 202 44.03 16.62 -11.87
CA VAL A 202 43.51 17.25 -13.08
C VAL A 202 43.04 18.65 -12.74
N VAL A 203 43.43 19.61 -13.58
CA VAL A 203 43.05 21.01 -13.43
C VAL A 203 41.64 21.20 -13.99
N THR A 204 40.77 21.85 -13.22
CA THR A 204 39.39 22.15 -13.60
C THR A 204 39.23 23.67 -13.77
N ARG A 205 38.66 24.07 -14.92
CA ARG A 205 38.23 25.44 -15.22
C ARG A 205 36.76 25.44 -15.59
N PHE A 206 36.02 26.46 -15.17
CA PHE A 206 34.61 26.62 -15.49
C PHE A 206 34.29 28.09 -15.75
N ASP A 207 33.69 28.40 -16.89
CA ASP A 207 33.36 29.78 -17.28
C ASP A 207 31.87 30.14 -17.10
N GLY A 208 31.06 29.21 -16.60
CA GLY A 208 29.62 29.36 -16.43
C GLY A 208 28.80 28.43 -17.31
N GLU A 209 29.36 27.99 -18.44
CA GLU A 209 28.67 27.09 -19.39
C GLU A 209 29.56 25.90 -19.80
N GLN A 210 30.86 26.15 -19.97
CA GLN A 210 31.85 25.18 -20.40
C GLN A 210 32.77 24.80 -19.24
N LEU A 211 32.93 23.49 -19.06
CA LEU A 211 33.90 22.89 -18.16
C LEU A 211 35.09 22.37 -18.97
N VAL A 212 36.30 22.67 -18.52
CA VAL A 212 37.53 22.14 -19.08
C VAL A 212 38.29 21.38 -17.99
N LEU A 213 38.60 20.11 -18.27
CA LEU A 213 39.52 19.29 -17.49
C LEU A 213 40.84 19.22 -18.24
N GLU A 214 41.93 19.62 -17.60
CA GLU A 214 43.27 19.66 -18.19
C GLU A 214 44.25 18.80 -17.39
N LEU A 215 44.89 17.88 -18.10
CA LEU A 215 45.90 16.97 -17.58
C LEU A 215 47.25 17.29 -18.22
N ALA A 216 48.25 17.57 -17.38
CA ALA A 216 49.57 18.02 -17.81
C ALA A 216 50.24 17.01 -18.77
N GLY A 217 50.67 17.50 -19.92
CA GLY A 217 51.33 16.71 -20.96
C GLY A 217 52.67 16.12 -20.52
N GLU A 218 53.34 16.74 -19.53
CA GLU A 218 54.56 16.18 -18.94
C GLU A 218 54.30 14.84 -18.25
N TRP A 219 53.26 14.76 -17.43
CA TRP A 219 52.85 13.50 -16.80
C TRP A 219 52.36 12.49 -17.86
N LEU A 220 51.60 12.96 -18.84
CA LEU A 220 51.04 12.14 -19.91
C LEU A 220 52.12 11.45 -20.76
N ARG A 221 53.24 12.14 -21.04
CA ARG A 221 54.39 11.58 -21.79
C ARG A 221 55.00 10.36 -21.12
N GLU A 222 54.92 10.29 -19.80
CA GLU A 222 55.44 9.17 -19.03
C GLU A 222 54.38 8.12 -18.75
N ALA A 223 53.09 8.42 -18.97
CA ALA A 223 51.95 7.59 -18.61
C ALA A 223 51.97 6.21 -19.30
N THR A 224 51.69 5.16 -18.52
CA THR A 224 51.46 3.83 -19.09
C THR A 224 49.99 3.69 -19.45
N LEU A 225 49.66 3.54 -20.73
CA LEU A 225 48.27 3.40 -21.17
C LEU A 225 47.63 2.07 -20.68
N PRO A 226 46.31 2.03 -20.41
CA PRO A 226 45.38 3.16 -20.53
C PRO A 226 45.56 4.24 -19.44
N VAL A 227 45.19 5.47 -19.79
CA VAL A 227 45.05 6.61 -18.87
C VAL A 227 43.57 6.87 -18.64
N THR A 228 43.17 7.05 -17.38
CA THR A 228 41.80 7.35 -16.99
C THR A 228 41.73 8.71 -16.30
N VAL A 229 40.76 9.55 -16.67
CA VAL A 229 40.39 10.80 -15.96
C VAL A 229 39.00 10.61 -15.34
N ASP A 230 38.86 10.85 -14.03
CA ASP A 230 37.73 10.30 -13.26
C ASP A 230 37.12 11.28 -12.25
N PRO A 231 36.25 12.23 -12.66
CA PRO A 231 35.41 12.99 -11.75
C PRO A 231 34.18 12.22 -11.23
N LEU A 232 33.76 12.58 -10.02
CA LEU A 232 32.49 12.12 -9.42
C LEU A 232 31.46 13.26 -9.41
N VAL A 233 30.29 13.04 -9.99
CA VAL A 233 29.16 13.97 -9.98
C VAL A 233 28.10 13.45 -9.02
N GLY A 234 27.72 14.21 -8.00
CA GLY A 234 26.78 13.68 -7.01
C GLY A 234 26.06 14.75 -6.22
N PRO A 235 24.96 14.36 -5.55
CA PRO A 235 24.25 15.24 -4.64
C PRO A 235 25.12 15.57 -3.43
N LEU A 236 25.24 16.87 -3.13
CA LEU A 236 25.78 17.33 -1.86
C LEU A 236 24.68 17.24 -0.80
N PHE A 237 25.07 17.04 0.46
CA PHE A 237 24.16 16.88 1.60
C PHE A 237 22.94 17.80 1.51
N LEU A 238 21.81 17.24 1.04
CA LEU A 238 20.52 17.90 1.16
C LEU A 238 20.23 17.93 2.66
N SER A 239 20.06 19.14 3.18
CA SER A 239 19.66 19.36 4.58
C SER A 239 18.59 18.34 4.96
N THR A 240 18.81 17.61 6.05
CA THR A 240 17.83 16.66 6.61
C THR A 240 16.50 17.32 7.00
N ASN A 241 16.41 18.65 6.91
CA ASN A 241 15.27 19.44 7.37
C ASN A 241 14.37 19.97 6.25
N SER A 242 14.75 19.85 4.97
CA SER A 242 13.87 20.16 3.83
C SER A 242 13.39 18.84 3.25
N GLY A 243 12.07 18.63 3.28
CA GLY A 243 11.33 17.40 2.97
C GLY A 243 12.07 16.44 2.08
N THR A 244 12.60 15.41 2.73
CA THR A 244 13.00 14.12 2.19
C THR A 244 12.27 13.74 0.91
N GLY A 245 12.96 13.07 -0.02
CA GLY A 245 12.48 12.39 -1.24
C GLY A 245 11.22 11.53 -1.08
N GLY A 246 10.12 12.16 -0.69
CA GLY A 246 9.04 11.57 0.05
C GLY A 246 8.41 10.49 -0.77
N LEU A 247 8.34 9.31 -0.18
CA LEU A 247 7.44 8.30 -0.70
C LEU A 247 6.03 8.82 -0.54
N SER A 248 5.30 8.77 -1.64
CA SER A 248 3.88 9.02 -1.70
C SER A 248 3.20 7.72 -2.12
N SER A 249 1.95 7.53 -1.68
CA SER A 249 1.06 6.46 -2.12
C SER A 249 1.68 5.06 -2.09
N ASN A 250 1.67 4.39 -0.94
CA ASN A 250 1.99 2.97 -0.87
C ASN A 250 0.72 2.18 -1.10
N GLU A 251 0.77 1.16 -1.96
CA GLU A 251 -0.29 0.16 -2.07
C GLU A 251 0.30 -1.25 -2.03
N LEU A 252 -0.28 -2.09 -1.18
CA LEU A 252 0.18 -3.44 -0.91
C LEU A 252 -0.86 -4.45 -1.38
N ALA A 253 -0.44 -5.37 -2.24
CA ALA A 253 -1.22 -6.52 -2.65
C ALA A 253 -0.60 -7.81 -2.10
N CYS A 254 -1.46 -8.78 -1.76
CA CYS A 254 -1.04 -10.11 -1.33
C CYS A 254 -1.67 -11.21 -2.19
N GLN A 255 -0.85 -12.16 -2.63
CA GLN A 255 -1.27 -13.41 -3.24
C GLN A 255 -1.81 -14.35 -2.16
N ARG A 256 -2.76 -15.21 -2.52
CA ARG A 256 -3.55 -15.99 -1.56
C ARG A 256 -3.54 -17.50 -1.79
N GLU A 257 -2.92 -17.97 -2.87
CA GLU A 257 -3.09 -19.35 -3.35
C GLU A 257 -1.88 -20.27 -3.15
N SER A 258 -0.66 -19.75 -2.97
CA SER A 258 0.53 -20.57 -2.81
C SER A 258 1.55 -20.00 -1.83
N ALA A 259 2.22 -20.88 -1.09
CA ALA A 259 3.36 -20.51 -0.24
C ALA A 259 4.55 -20.15 -1.16
N GLY A 260 4.90 -18.87 -1.25
CA GLY A 260 5.90 -18.32 -2.19
C GLY A 260 6.10 -16.81 -1.97
N GLN A 261 6.61 -16.08 -2.97
CA GLN A 261 6.54 -14.61 -2.96
C GLN A 261 5.08 -14.19 -2.90
N THR A 262 4.60 -13.81 -1.72
CA THR A 262 3.18 -13.54 -1.52
C THR A 262 2.84 -12.08 -1.61
N GLN A 263 3.80 -11.15 -1.70
CA GLN A 263 3.51 -9.74 -1.56
C GLN A 263 4.09 -8.91 -2.70
N PHE A 264 3.36 -7.88 -3.06
CA PHE A 264 3.69 -6.94 -4.11
C PHE A 264 3.35 -5.53 -3.63
N LEU A 265 4.36 -4.66 -3.60
CA LEU A 265 4.22 -3.25 -3.25
C LEU A 265 4.34 -2.43 -4.53
N ALA A 266 3.34 -1.58 -4.81
CA ALA A 266 3.50 -0.48 -5.74
C ALA A 266 3.59 0.82 -4.94
N PHE A 267 4.50 1.71 -5.33
CA PHE A 267 4.66 2.99 -4.66
C PHE A 267 5.17 4.06 -5.62
N THR A 268 5.00 5.32 -5.24
CA THR A 268 5.58 6.46 -5.96
C THR A 268 6.58 7.21 -5.08
N ARG A 269 7.51 7.90 -5.74
CA ARG A 269 8.55 8.66 -5.05
C ARG A 269 8.74 10.02 -5.69
N ALA A 270 8.68 11.07 -4.88
CA ALA A 270 8.97 12.42 -5.31
C ALA A 270 10.48 12.69 -5.41
N PHE A 271 10.96 13.04 -6.60
CA PHE A 271 12.24 13.74 -6.81
C PHE A 271 12.07 15.25 -6.67
N SER A 272 10.90 15.77 -7.06
CA SER A 272 10.38 17.10 -6.74
C SER A 272 8.85 17.07 -6.72
N ALA A 273 8.18 18.18 -6.37
CA ALA A 273 6.72 18.31 -6.45
C ALA A 273 6.16 18.05 -7.87
N ALA A 274 6.97 18.31 -8.90
CA ALA A 274 6.62 18.15 -10.30
C ALA A 274 7.20 16.88 -10.95
N ASP A 275 7.90 16.04 -10.16
CA ASP A 275 8.65 14.91 -10.68
C ASP A 275 8.56 13.75 -9.69
N HIS A 276 7.62 12.85 -9.97
CA HIS A 276 7.45 11.60 -9.24
C HIS A 276 7.68 10.43 -10.18
N ASP A 277 8.27 9.35 -9.68
CA ASP A 277 8.44 8.10 -10.43
C ASP A 277 7.70 6.96 -9.73
N ALA A 278 7.25 5.97 -10.52
CA ALA A 278 6.58 4.78 -10.02
C ALA A 278 7.54 3.59 -9.91
N PHE A 279 7.38 2.83 -8.83
CA PHE A 279 8.17 1.64 -8.52
C PHE A 279 7.24 0.49 -8.14
N ALA A 280 7.69 -0.74 -8.38
CA ALA A 280 7.09 -1.89 -7.74
C ALA A 280 8.13 -2.95 -7.35
N ALA A 281 7.88 -3.62 -6.23
CA ALA A 281 8.74 -4.65 -5.68
C ALA A 281 7.95 -5.86 -5.20
N THR A 282 8.55 -7.04 -5.28
CA THR A 282 8.03 -8.25 -4.65
C THR A 282 8.78 -8.58 -3.37
N PHE A 283 8.06 -9.21 -2.43
CA PHE A 283 8.59 -9.65 -1.15
C PHE A 283 8.28 -11.12 -0.91
N ASP A 284 9.17 -11.77 -0.16
CA ASP A 284 8.79 -13.00 0.52
C ASP A 284 7.79 -12.72 1.66
N GLN A 285 7.19 -13.78 2.19
CA GLN A 285 6.20 -13.69 3.25
C GLN A 285 6.68 -12.90 4.47
N GLY A 286 7.97 -13.00 4.83
CA GLY A 286 8.56 -12.39 6.02
C GLY A 286 9.29 -11.08 5.75
N PHE A 287 9.11 -10.48 4.56
CA PHE A 287 9.84 -9.29 4.14
C PHE A 287 11.38 -9.41 4.18
N GLY A 288 11.91 -10.64 4.15
CA GLY A 288 13.35 -10.89 4.24
C GLY A 288 14.08 -10.59 2.94
N THR A 289 13.42 -10.85 1.81
CA THR A 289 13.92 -10.62 0.46
C THR A 289 13.06 -9.58 -0.24
N VAL A 290 13.71 -8.60 -0.86
CA VAL A 290 13.06 -7.56 -1.67
C VAL A 290 13.66 -7.57 -3.06
N THR A 291 12.81 -7.59 -4.08
CA THR A 291 13.23 -7.52 -5.48
C THR A 291 12.46 -6.43 -6.20
N ASN A 292 13.16 -5.42 -6.72
CA ASN A 292 12.56 -4.43 -7.62
C ASN A 292 12.20 -5.11 -8.94
N VAL A 293 10.91 -5.09 -9.28
CA VAL A 293 10.40 -5.70 -10.50
C VAL A 293 9.86 -4.66 -11.48
N HIS A 294 9.61 -3.42 -11.02
CA HIS A 294 9.21 -2.30 -11.87
C HIS A 294 9.88 -1.01 -11.44
N ALA A 295 10.32 -0.23 -12.42
CA ALA A 295 10.65 1.17 -12.28
C ALA A 295 10.26 1.90 -13.57
N ASP A 296 9.48 2.96 -13.44
CA ASP A 296 9.18 3.89 -14.53
C ASP A 296 9.79 5.25 -14.17
N LEU A 297 11.00 5.47 -14.69
CA LEU A 297 11.77 6.69 -14.43
C LEU A 297 11.68 7.62 -15.64
N ALA A 298 11.35 8.89 -15.42
CA ALA A 298 11.42 9.89 -16.48
C ALA A 298 11.60 11.31 -15.96
N SER A 299 11.85 12.26 -16.87
CA SER A 299 11.88 13.69 -16.57
C SER A 299 10.78 14.49 -17.29
N ILE A 300 10.00 13.83 -18.15
CA ILE A 300 9.00 14.46 -19.04
C ILE A 300 7.55 14.22 -18.60
N TYR A 301 7.36 13.41 -17.56
CA TYR A 301 6.08 13.16 -16.90
C TYR A 301 6.32 12.93 -15.41
N SER A 302 5.24 12.94 -14.63
CA SER A 302 5.25 12.64 -13.19
C SER A 302 4.25 11.53 -12.90
N ASP A 303 4.70 10.44 -12.30
CA ASP A 303 3.87 9.30 -11.90
C ASP A 303 3.50 9.38 -10.41
N LYS A 304 2.21 9.54 -10.11
CA LYS A 304 1.68 9.71 -8.74
C LYS A 304 0.67 8.62 -8.42
N GLU A 305 0.35 8.49 -7.14
CA GLU A 305 -0.76 7.67 -6.63
C GLU A 305 -0.76 6.24 -7.18
N ALA A 306 -0.05 5.33 -6.53
CA ALA A 306 -0.01 3.93 -6.91
C ALA A 306 -1.17 3.13 -6.31
N ALA A 307 -1.68 2.17 -7.08
CA ALA A 307 -2.56 1.10 -6.64
C ALA A 307 -1.99 -0.27 -7.09
N ALA A 308 -2.31 -1.35 -6.39
CA ALA A 308 -1.84 -2.69 -6.72
C ALA A 308 -2.85 -3.77 -6.34
N VAL A 309 -2.99 -4.79 -7.17
CA VAL A 309 -3.75 -6.02 -6.87
C VAL A 309 -3.12 -7.25 -7.49
N TYR A 310 -3.50 -8.42 -6.99
CA TYR A 310 -3.24 -9.72 -7.61
C TYR A 310 -4.51 -10.28 -8.24
N VAL A 311 -4.44 -10.74 -9.50
CA VAL A 311 -5.56 -11.37 -10.20
C VAL A 311 -5.32 -12.87 -10.31
N ALA A 312 -6.01 -13.64 -9.48
CA ALA A 312 -5.78 -15.08 -9.32
C ALA A 312 -5.90 -15.86 -10.62
N GLY A 313 -6.98 -15.68 -11.38
CA GLY A 313 -7.19 -16.44 -12.61
C GLY A 313 -6.23 -16.10 -13.76
N ALA A 314 -5.43 -15.03 -13.63
CA ALA A 314 -4.38 -14.67 -14.60
C ALA A 314 -2.96 -14.88 -14.08
N ASP A 315 -2.80 -15.28 -12.81
CA ASP A 315 -1.51 -15.43 -12.12
C ASP A 315 -0.61 -14.19 -12.24
N ARG A 316 -1.21 -13.01 -11.99
CA ARG A 316 -0.62 -11.73 -12.38
C ARG A 316 -0.86 -10.63 -11.37
N TRP A 317 0.20 -9.88 -11.10
CA TRP A 317 0.17 -8.60 -10.41
C TRP A 317 -0.18 -7.49 -11.39
N ILE A 318 -0.96 -6.53 -10.92
CA ILE A 318 -1.25 -5.29 -11.63
C ILE A 318 -0.87 -4.15 -10.70
N ALA A 319 0.03 -3.29 -11.16
CA ALA A 319 0.21 -1.95 -10.58
C ALA A 319 -0.50 -0.95 -11.49
N ALA A 320 -1.15 0.06 -10.92
CA ALA A 320 -1.64 1.22 -11.65
C ALA A 320 -1.18 2.49 -10.97
N TYR A 321 -0.98 3.55 -11.75
CA TYR A 321 -0.62 4.86 -11.23
C TYR A 321 -1.08 5.96 -12.18
N GLN A 322 -1.31 7.14 -11.61
CA GLN A 322 -1.58 8.36 -12.34
C GLN A 322 -0.30 8.82 -13.04
N ARG A 323 -0.36 9.04 -14.35
CA ARG A 323 0.71 9.69 -15.12
C ARG A 323 0.32 11.09 -15.52
N GLU A 324 1.14 12.05 -15.16
CA GLU A 324 0.94 13.48 -15.43
C GLU A 324 1.88 13.96 -16.53
N PHE A 325 1.34 14.68 -17.53
CA PHE A 325 2.14 15.23 -18.62
C PHE A 325 2.25 16.75 -18.48
N SER A 326 3.48 17.26 -18.44
CA SER A 326 3.75 18.70 -18.53
C SER A 326 3.75 19.12 -20.00
N ASN A 327 2.58 19.28 -20.59
CA ASN A 327 2.43 19.76 -21.97
C ASN A 327 1.90 21.21 -22.02
N ALA A 328 2.12 21.90 -23.15
CA ALA A 328 1.69 23.29 -23.33
C ALA A 328 0.16 23.50 -23.36
N GLN A 329 -0.62 22.42 -23.34
CA GLN A 329 -2.08 22.40 -23.50
C GLN A 329 -2.84 22.19 -22.18
N GLY A 330 -2.14 22.06 -21.06
CA GLY A 330 -2.70 21.88 -19.71
C GLY A 330 -2.18 20.59 -19.05
N ASP A 331 -2.36 20.48 -17.73
CA ASP A 331 -2.00 19.33 -16.91
C ASP A 331 -2.89 18.10 -17.18
N GLN A 332 -2.78 17.52 -18.38
CA GLN A 332 -3.41 16.24 -18.68
C GLN A 332 -2.81 15.12 -17.82
N SER A 333 -3.64 14.16 -17.44
CA SER A 333 -3.19 12.94 -16.79
C SER A 333 -3.93 11.71 -17.27
N ALA A 334 -3.24 10.58 -17.20
CA ALA A 334 -3.68 9.29 -17.68
C ALA A 334 -3.49 8.22 -16.63
N MET A 335 -4.10 7.06 -16.85
CA MET A 335 -3.84 5.88 -16.04
C MET A 335 -2.81 5.00 -16.73
N ARG A 336 -1.67 4.78 -16.09
CA ARG A 336 -0.67 3.79 -16.52
C ARG A 336 -0.90 2.52 -15.72
N LEU A 337 -0.91 1.39 -16.41
CA LEU A 337 -1.00 0.07 -15.78
C LEU A 337 0.22 -0.75 -16.17
N TRP A 338 0.73 -1.51 -15.21
CA TRP A 338 1.84 -2.43 -15.41
C TRP A 338 1.44 -3.84 -14.95
N PHE A 339 1.59 -4.79 -15.86
CA PHE A 339 1.18 -6.18 -15.73
C PHE A 339 2.40 -7.07 -15.51
N HIS A 340 2.47 -7.74 -14.37
CA HIS A 340 3.64 -8.52 -14.00
C HIS A 340 3.29 -9.94 -13.61
N ASP A 341 3.89 -10.91 -14.30
CA ASP A 341 3.67 -12.32 -14.01
C ASP A 341 4.18 -12.66 -12.61
N ARG A 342 3.46 -13.51 -11.87
CA ARG A 342 3.73 -13.78 -10.45
C ARG A 342 5.19 -14.10 -10.14
N GLU A 343 5.82 -14.93 -10.98
CA GLU A 343 7.17 -15.47 -10.75
C GLU A 343 8.28 -14.64 -11.40
N GLY A 344 7.93 -13.55 -12.08
CA GLY A 344 8.91 -12.64 -12.67
C GLY A 344 9.76 -11.96 -11.59
N LEU A 345 11.08 -11.96 -11.75
CA LEU A 345 12.01 -11.27 -10.85
C LEU A 345 12.89 -10.26 -11.58
N ALA A 346 12.81 -10.22 -12.91
CA ALA A 346 13.60 -9.31 -13.70
C ALA A 346 12.93 -7.93 -13.71
N LEU A 347 13.73 -6.88 -13.49
CA LEU A 347 13.26 -5.51 -13.57
C LEU A 347 12.60 -5.25 -14.93
N ASN A 348 11.39 -4.70 -14.89
CA ASN A 348 10.55 -4.38 -16.04
C ASN A 348 10.23 -5.58 -16.96
N SER A 349 10.22 -6.82 -16.45
CA SER A 349 9.81 -7.99 -17.25
C SER A 349 8.31 -8.06 -17.56
N GLY A 350 7.52 -7.17 -16.96
CA GLY A 350 6.09 -7.04 -17.21
C GLY A 350 5.75 -6.35 -18.53
N THR A 351 4.48 -5.97 -18.69
CA THR A 351 4.00 -5.19 -19.84
C THR A 351 3.25 -3.96 -19.33
N GLY A 352 3.59 -2.79 -19.86
CA GLY A 352 2.86 -1.56 -19.60
C GLY A 352 1.73 -1.34 -20.61
N THR A 353 0.60 -0.79 -20.17
CA THR A 353 -0.40 -0.16 -21.04
C THR A 353 -0.86 1.15 -20.42
N SER A 354 -1.42 2.04 -21.24
CA SER A 354 -1.98 3.31 -20.74
C SER A 354 -3.41 3.47 -21.20
N TYR A 355 -4.26 3.97 -20.31
CA TYR A 355 -5.57 4.50 -20.64
C TYR A 355 -5.51 6.02 -20.64
N GLN A 356 -5.69 6.60 -21.81
CA GLN A 356 -5.75 8.03 -22.04
C GLN A 356 -7.21 8.42 -22.30
N PRO A 357 -7.79 9.35 -21.52
CA PRO A 357 -9.14 9.81 -21.81
C PRO A 357 -9.19 10.61 -23.11
N ALA A 358 -10.38 10.76 -23.69
CA ALA A 358 -10.55 11.59 -24.87
C ALA A 358 -10.61 13.08 -24.48
N GLY A 359 -9.78 13.92 -25.10
CA GLY A 359 -9.83 15.37 -24.90
C GLY A 359 -8.90 15.88 -23.79
N LEU A 360 -9.38 16.88 -23.03
CA LEU A 360 -8.61 17.55 -21.97
C LEU A 360 -8.91 17.00 -20.57
N GLU A 361 -9.49 15.80 -20.46
CA GLU A 361 -9.78 15.21 -19.15
C GLU A 361 -8.49 14.84 -18.42
N ALA A 362 -8.51 14.92 -17.09
CA ALA A 362 -7.42 14.48 -16.22
C ALA A 362 -7.91 13.31 -15.37
N LEU A 363 -7.13 12.23 -15.29
CA LEU A 363 -7.40 11.07 -14.43
C LEU A 363 -6.50 11.10 -13.20
N SER A 364 -7.04 10.80 -12.02
CA SER A 364 -6.30 10.82 -10.76
C SER A 364 -6.81 9.76 -9.77
N LEU A 365 -6.06 9.57 -8.67
CA LEU A 365 -6.46 8.71 -7.54
C LEU A 365 -6.91 7.30 -7.97
N PRO A 366 -6.07 6.52 -8.67
CA PRO A 366 -6.42 5.15 -9.00
C PRO A 366 -6.59 4.30 -7.75
N ASP A 367 -7.54 3.37 -7.81
CA ASP A 367 -7.67 2.25 -6.89
C ASP A 367 -8.05 0.98 -7.69
N LEU A 368 -7.63 -0.19 -7.21
CA LEU A 368 -7.74 -1.46 -7.93
C LEU A 368 -8.51 -2.50 -7.11
N GLY A 369 -9.46 -3.16 -7.78
CA GLY A 369 -10.17 -4.32 -7.26
C GLY A 369 -9.94 -5.53 -8.17
N SER A 370 -9.58 -6.67 -7.59
CA SER A 370 -9.39 -7.93 -8.31
C SER A 370 -10.40 -9.00 -7.91
N SER A 371 -10.34 -10.14 -8.60
CA SER A 371 -11.04 -11.35 -8.20
C SER A 371 -10.10 -12.39 -7.63
N GLU A 372 -10.55 -13.02 -6.54
CA GLU A 372 -9.93 -14.21 -5.96
C GLU A 372 -10.31 -15.51 -6.67
N ALA A 373 -11.30 -15.48 -7.57
CA ALA A 373 -11.73 -16.68 -8.25
C ALA A 373 -10.66 -17.13 -9.26
N PRO A 374 -10.14 -18.38 -9.18
CA PRO A 374 -9.14 -18.88 -10.13
C PRO A 374 -9.60 -18.90 -11.59
N SER A 375 -10.91 -18.77 -11.83
CA SER A 375 -11.48 -18.71 -13.17
C SER A 375 -11.64 -17.29 -13.71
N TRP A 376 -11.39 -16.25 -12.90
CA TRP A 376 -11.61 -14.86 -13.29
C TRP A 376 -10.27 -14.18 -13.57
N THR A 377 -10.10 -13.71 -14.80
CA THR A 377 -8.91 -12.98 -15.26
C THR A 377 -9.11 -11.47 -15.19
N ARG A 378 -10.14 -10.99 -14.49
CA ARG A 378 -10.59 -9.60 -14.55
C ARG A 378 -10.20 -8.83 -13.30
N ALA A 379 -9.91 -7.56 -13.50
CA ALA A 379 -9.81 -6.54 -12.46
C ALA A 379 -10.63 -5.31 -12.88
N ILE A 380 -10.91 -4.45 -11.91
CA ILE A 380 -11.49 -3.13 -12.14
C ILE A 380 -10.51 -2.10 -11.57
N LEU A 381 -10.19 -1.10 -12.37
CA LEU A 381 -9.57 0.13 -11.88
C LEU A 381 -10.66 1.18 -11.74
N VAL A 382 -10.68 1.88 -10.62
CA VAL A 382 -11.48 3.10 -10.44
C VAL A 382 -10.54 4.28 -10.32
N CYS A 383 -10.91 5.42 -10.88
CA CYS A 383 -10.16 6.65 -10.78
C CYS A 383 -11.11 7.85 -10.81
N GLN A 384 -10.64 8.96 -10.26
CA GLN A 384 -11.30 10.25 -10.43
C GLN A 384 -11.00 10.77 -11.84
N ARG A 385 -12.01 11.35 -12.47
CA ARG A 385 -11.94 11.98 -13.79
C ARG A 385 -12.42 13.41 -13.70
N ASP A 386 -11.52 14.34 -13.94
CA ASP A 386 -11.82 15.76 -14.00
C ASP A 386 -12.06 16.17 -15.45
N SER A 387 -13.16 16.90 -15.70
CA SER A 387 -13.53 17.37 -17.04
C SER A 387 -12.61 18.48 -17.59
N ALA A 388 -11.80 19.10 -16.73
CA ALA A 388 -10.84 20.13 -17.08
C ALA A 388 -9.40 19.67 -16.77
N GLY A 389 -8.51 19.82 -17.74
CA GLY A 389 -7.11 19.36 -17.65
C GLY A 389 -6.23 20.18 -16.71
N THR A 390 -6.79 20.90 -15.74
CA THR A 390 -6.01 21.67 -14.76
C THR A 390 -5.99 21.01 -13.38
N ARG A 391 -6.62 19.83 -13.20
CA ARG A 391 -6.80 19.16 -11.88
C ARG A 391 -7.35 20.08 -10.80
N VAL A 392 -7.97 21.16 -11.22
CA VAL A 392 -8.68 22.05 -10.30
C VAL A 392 -9.93 21.27 -10.01
N ASN A 393 -10.10 20.84 -8.75
CA ASN A 393 -11.38 20.37 -8.26
C ASN A 393 -12.43 21.37 -8.77
N SER A 394 -13.18 20.87 -9.75
CA SER A 394 -14.20 21.61 -10.44
C SER A 394 -15.51 21.03 -9.97
N ALA A 395 -16.61 21.76 -10.14
CA ALA A 395 -17.93 21.28 -9.76
C ALA A 395 -18.42 20.03 -10.56
N ASN A 396 -17.51 19.33 -11.25
CA ASN A 396 -17.77 18.41 -12.33
C ASN A 396 -16.79 17.21 -12.35
N SER A 397 -16.19 16.83 -11.22
CA SER A 397 -15.39 15.60 -11.15
C SER A 397 -16.33 14.40 -11.16
N GLU A 398 -15.90 13.32 -11.81
CA GLU A 398 -16.68 12.08 -11.97
C GLU A 398 -15.83 10.87 -11.59
N ILE A 399 -16.47 9.77 -11.20
CA ILE A 399 -15.76 8.50 -11.02
C ILE A 399 -15.79 7.70 -12.32
N LEU A 400 -14.62 7.24 -12.77
CA LEU A 400 -14.47 6.38 -13.94
C LEU A 400 -14.03 4.97 -13.51
N GLY A 401 -14.80 3.96 -13.90
CA GLY A 401 -14.41 2.56 -13.82
C GLY A 401 -13.82 2.07 -15.15
N LEU A 402 -12.73 1.32 -15.10
CA LEU A 402 -12.09 0.68 -16.25
C LEU A 402 -12.12 -0.84 -16.09
N HIS A 403 -12.54 -1.54 -17.13
CA HIS A 403 -12.44 -3.00 -17.18
C HIS A 403 -11.03 -3.41 -17.59
N ILE A 404 -10.39 -4.23 -16.77
CA ILE A 404 -9.06 -4.77 -17.05
C ILE A 404 -9.17 -6.27 -17.26
N ASP A 405 -8.68 -6.74 -18.40
CA ASP A 405 -8.39 -8.17 -18.57
C ASP A 405 -6.91 -8.40 -18.30
N ALA A 406 -6.65 -8.94 -17.11
CA ALA A 406 -5.31 -9.23 -16.65
C ALA A 406 -4.63 -10.25 -17.56
N LEU A 407 -5.35 -11.22 -18.13
CA LEU A 407 -4.76 -12.27 -18.98
C LEU A 407 -4.23 -11.69 -20.29
N SER A 408 -5.05 -10.89 -20.99
CA SER A 408 -4.62 -10.21 -22.23
C SER A 408 -3.77 -8.96 -21.99
N ARG A 409 -3.66 -8.48 -20.74
CA ARG A 409 -2.90 -7.26 -20.36
C ARG A 409 -3.48 -6.00 -20.99
N THR A 410 -4.80 -5.89 -21.04
CA THR A 410 -5.49 -4.78 -21.73
C THR A 410 -6.59 -4.14 -20.89
N VAL A 411 -6.87 -2.87 -21.19
CA VAL A 411 -8.10 -2.19 -20.78
C VAL A 411 -9.14 -2.47 -21.85
N THR A 412 -10.25 -3.11 -21.48
CA THR A 412 -11.26 -3.62 -22.42
C THR A 412 -12.50 -2.74 -22.53
N GLY A 413 -12.68 -1.78 -21.63
CA GLY A 413 -13.78 -0.83 -21.66
C GLY A 413 -13.78 0.09 -20.44
N SER A 414 -14.73 1.02 -20.40
CA SER A 414 -14.97 1.91 -19.26
C SER A 414 -16.46 2.05 -18.95
N PHE A 415 -16.77 2.46 -17.72
CA PHE A 415 -18.13 2.69 -17.22
C PHE A 415 -18.13 3.80 -16.16
N LEU A 416 -19.30 4.38 -15.88
CA LEU A 416 -19.51 5.34 -14.78
C LEU A 416 -20.24 4.63 -13.63
N PRO A 417 -19.70 4.57 -12.41
CA PRO A 417 -20.37 3.94 -11.27
C PRO A 417 -21.65 4.66 -10.84
N GLY A 418 -21.69 6.00 -10.97
CA GLY A 418 -22.85 6.80 -10.62
C GLY A 418 -23.95 6.75 -11.69
N ILE A 419 -25.22 6.77 -11.25
CA ILE A 419 -26.40 6.71 -12.13
C ILE A 419 -26.65 8.03 -12.85
N LEU A 420 -26.42 9.16 -12.17
CA LEU A 420 -26.57 10.49 -12.74
C LEU A 420 -25.20 10.96 -13.27
N PRO A 421 -25.13 11.55 -14.47
CA PRO A 421 -23.89 12.14 -14.95
C PRO A 421 -23.43 13.26 -14.01
N ALA A 422 -22.19 13.19 -13.54
CA ALA A 422 -21.55 14.32 -12.88
C ALA A 422 -21.30 15.45 -13.89
N GLY A 423 -21.18 16.69 -13.37
CA GLY A 423 -20.89 17.86 -14.20
C GLY A 423 -22.04 18.80 -14.54
N SER A 424 -23.20 18.62 -13.91
CA SER A 424 -24.29 19.62 -13.92
C SER A 424 -24.60 20.19 -12.53
N SER A 425 -24.31 19.41 -11.50
CA SER A 425 -24.68 19.66 -10.10
C SER A 425 -23.95 18.73 -9.13
N LEU A 426 -23.51 17.56 -9.60
CA LEU A 426 -22.77 16.60 -8.79
C LEU A 426 -21.27 16.67 -9.09
N ASP A 427 -20.50 16.62 -8.02
CA ASP A 427 -19.05 16.46 -8.01
C ASP A 427 -18.70 15.23 -7.19
N ARG A 428 -17.94 14.30 -7.79
CA ARG A 428 -17.59 13.02 -7.19
C ARG A 428 -16.09 12.83 -7.19
N GLU A 429 -15.56 12.53 -6.01
CA GLU A 429 -14.12 12.48 -5.77
C GLU A 429 -13.72 11.26 -4.95
N GLU A 430 -12.40 11.04 -4.90
CA GLU A 430 -11.75 10.11 -3.97
C GLU A 430 -12.34 8.68 -4.03
N PRO A 431 -12.40 8.06 -5.22
CA PRO A 431 -12.95 6.72 -5.33
C PRO A 431 -12.09 5.70 -4.60
N ALA A 432 -12.73 4.65 -4.12
CA ALA A 432 -12.10 3.45 -3.63
C ALA A 432 -12.90 2.22 -4.03
N ILE A 433 -12.23 1.07 -4.15
CA ILE A 433 -12.84 -0.20 -4.52
C ILE A 433 -12.30 -1.29 -3.59
N ASN A 434 -13.12 -2.29 -3.27
CA ASN A 434 -12.63 -3.40 -2.48
C ASN A 434 -11.59 -4.18 -3.28
N GLN A 435 -10.40 -4.32 -2.70
CA GLN A 435 -9.24 -4.99 -3.31
C GLN A 435 -9.58 -6.37 -3.89
N ILE A 436 -10.55 -7.08 -3.30
CA ILE A 436 -10.86 -8.47 -3.62
C ILE A 436 -12.36 -8.73 -3.65
N THR A 437 -12.79 -9.53 -4.61
CA THR A 437 -14.13 -10.10 -4.65
C THR A 437 -14.20 -11.54 -5.17
N ALA A 438 -15.24 -12.26 -4.75
CA ALA A 438 -15.68 -13.49 -5.39
C ALA A 438 -16.98 -13.31 -6.21
N ASN A 439 -17.76 -12.25 -5.99
CA ASN A 439 -19.12 -12.11 -6.54
C ASN A 439 -19.46 -10.71 -7.10
N GLY A 440 -18.52 -9.77 -7.08
CA GLY A 440 -18.72 -8.38 -7.50
C GLY A 440 -18.08 -7.36 -6.57
N TRP A 441 -17.81 -6.18 -7.10
CA TRP A 441 -17.11 -5.12 -6.40
C TRP A 441 -18.09 -4.12 -5.78
N LEU A 442 -17.66 -3.48 -4.69
CA LEU A 442 -18.25 -2.26 -4.18
C LEU A 442 -17.23 -1.14 -4.42
N ILE A 443 -17.67 -0.16 -5.20
CA ILE A 443 -16.96 1.11 -5.38
C ILE A 443 -17.58 2.11 -4.41
N ALA A 444 -16.78 2.84 -3.65
CA ALA A 444 -17.20 3.92 -2.78
C ALA A 444 -16.54 5.23 -3.23
N TRP A 445 -17.20 6.37 -3.03
CA TRP A 445 -16.68 7.70 -3.34
C TRP A 445 -17.37 8.75 -2.47
N THR A 446 -16.88 9.98 -2.52
CA THR A 446 -17.53 11.12 -1.89
C THR A 446 -18.23 11.98 -2.93
N GLU A 447 -19.44 12.43 -2.64
CA GLU A 447 -20.25 13.23 -3.57
C GLU A 447 -20.69 14.53 -2.92
N TRP A 448 -20.72 15.60 -3.72
CA TRP A 448 -21.24 16.90 -3.35
C TRP A 448 -22.33 17.32 -4.35
N ASP A 449 -23.51 17.70 -3.86
CA ASP A 449 -24.60 18.25 -4.67
C ASP A 449 -24.68 19.80 -4.58
N TYR A 450 -24.23 20.49 -5.63
CA TYR A 450 -24.29 21.95 -5.77
C TYR A 450 -25.70 22.54 -5.82
N LEU A 451 -26.75 21.72 -5.97
CA LEU A 451 -28.14 22.18 -5.92
C LEU A 451 -28.66 22.31 -4.49
N VAL A 452 -27.95 21.75 -3.51
CA VAL A 452 -28.31 21.84 -2.10
C VAL A 452 -27.56 23.01 -1.46
N ALA A 453 -28.31 23.92 -0.82
CA ALA A 453 -27.75 25.19 -0.33
C ALA A 453 -26.83 25.03 0.90
N VAL A 454 -27.01 23.96 1.68
CA VAL A 454 -26.17 23.59 2.82
C VAL A 454 -25.78 22.14 2.62
N GLU A 455 -24.86 21.95 1.70
CA GLU A 455 -24.35 20.65 1.32
C GLU A 455 -23.02 20.36 2.01
N ASP A 456 -22.76 19.09 2.17
CA ASP A 456 -21.50 18.52 2.59
C ASP A 456 -21.06 17.37 1.69
N TRP A 457 -19.89 16.80 1.99
CA TRP A 457 -19.41 15.65 1.24
C TRP A 457 -20.04 14.40 1.85
N ASP A 458 -20.95 13.80 1.11
CA ASP A 458 -21.66 12.57 1.47
C ASP A 458 -20.92 11.34 0.96
N LEU A 459 -21.17 10.19 1.59
CA LEU A 459 -20.55 8.93 1.18
C LEU A 459 -21.51 8.14 0.29
N TYR A 460 -21.09 7.81 -0.92
CA TYR A 460 -21.85 7.01 -1.89
C TYR A 460 -21.12 5.73 -2.27
N GLY A 461 -21.83 4.81 -2.91
CA GLY A 461 -21.21 3.66 -3.54
C GLY A 461 -22.06 3.00 -4.61
N ALA A 462 -21.42 2.11 -5.37
CA ALA A 462 -22.02 1.31 -6.41
C ALA A 462 -21.58 -0.16 -6.33
N LEU A 463 -22.55 -1.06 -6.48
CA LEU A 463 -22.28 -2.47 -6.68
C LEU A 463 -22.04 -2.76 -8.15
N VAL A 464 -20.98 -3.48 -8.42
CA VAL A 464 -20.56 -3.90 -9.75
C VAL A 464 -20.51 -5.42 -9.80
N ASP A 465 -21.19 -6.06 -10.74
CA ASP A 465 -21.18 -7.53 -10.86
C ASP A 465 -19.84 -8.08 -11.36
N GLY A 466 -19.66 -9.40 -11.39
CA GLY A 466 -18.44 -10.05 -11.91
C GLY A 466 -18.15 -9.82 -13.41
N ASN A 467 -19.09 -9.24 -14.16
CA ASN A 467 -18.88 -8.79 -15.53
C ASN A 467 -18.48 -7.31 -15.62
N GLY A 468 -18.45 -6.62 -14.48
CA GLY A 468 -18.14 -5.21 -14.39
C GLY A 468 -19.35 -4.31 -14.70
N ASN A 469 -20.59 -4.84 -14.72
CA ASN A 469 -21.77 -4.01 -14.89
C ASN A 469 -22.17 -3.37 -13.56
N VAL A 470 -22.48 -2.08 -13.57
CA VAL A 470 -23.10 -1.41 -12.43
C VAL A 470 -24.49 -1.99 -12.22
N VAL A 471 -24.67 -2.69 -11.11
CA VAL A 471 -25.96 -3.26 -10.72
C VAL A 471 -26.79 -2.19 -10.05
N GLN A 472 -26.17 -1.40 -9.17
CA GLN A 472 -26.81 -0.34 -8.40
C GLN A 472 -25.82 0.71 -7.93
N SER A 473 -26.34 1.90 -7.64
CA SER A 473 -25.64 3.00 -6.97
C SER A 473 -26.54 3.64 -5.93
N ASN A 474 -26.01 3.99 -4.77
CA ASN A 474 -26.77 4.61 -3.69
C ASN A 474 -25.90 5.33 -2.67
N ARG A 475 -26.53 6.16 -1.85
CA ARG A 475 -25.87 6.77 -0.69
C ARG A 475 -25.63 5.72 0.39
N ILE A 476 -24.41 5.70 0.93
CA ILE A 476 -24.00 4.83 2.04
C ILE A 476 -24.19 5.54 3.38
N ASP A 477 -23.77 6.80 3.47
CA ASP A 477 -23.82 7.60 4.69
C ASP A 477 -24.02 9.09 4.37
N ASP A 478 -24.65 9.80 5.30
CA ASP A 478 -25.03 11.21 5.17
C ASP A 478 -24.31 12.01 6.27
N ALA A 479 -23.58 13.05 5.89
CA ALA A 479 -22.74 13.80 6.82
C ALA A 479 -23.51 14.87 7.63
N GLN A 480 -24.78 15.10 7.29
CA GLN A 480 -25.76 15.92 8.02
C GLN A 480 -25.34 17.40 8.23
N GLY A 481 -24.58 17.96 7.29
CA GLY A 481 -24.24 19.38 7.14
C GLY A 481 -23.18 19.93 8.10
N THR A 482 -22.54 19.10 8.94
CA THR A 482 -21.53 19.58 9.92
C THR A 482 -20.14 18.99 9.72
N ARG A 483 -20.02 18.03 8.81
CA ARG A 483 -18.79 17.29 8.49
C ARG A 483 -18.75 17.04 7.01
N HIS A 484 -17.56 16.83 6.48
CA HIS A 484 -17.33 16.35 5.13
C HIS A 484 -16.73 14.96 5.24
N PHE A 485 -17.37 13.95 4.67
CA PHE A 485 -16.80 12.61 4.59
C PHE A 485 -15.82 12.58 3.42
N ARG A 486 -14.59 12.14 3.70
CA ARG A 486 -13.43 12.19 2.79
C ARG A 486 -12.66 10.88 2.85
N GLN A 487 -11.90 10.59 1.81
CA GLN A 487 -10.98 9.47 1.66
C GLN A 487 -11.61 8.12 2.03
N PRO A 488 -12.70 7.73 1.37
CA PRO A 488 -13.27 6.43 1.63
C PRO A 488 -12.26 5.33 1.29
N ARG A 489 -12.27 4.28 2.09
CA ARG A 489 -11.64 2.99 1.78
C ARG A 489 -12.65 1.91 2.04
N VAL A 490 -12.77 0.97 1.12
CA VAL A 490 -13.80 -0.06 1.19
C VAL A 490 -13.16 -1.42 1.08
N ALA A 491 -13.61 -2.35 1.91
CA ALA A 491 -13.16 -3.73 1.85
C ALA A 491 -14.28 -4.66 2.30
N GLY A 492 -14.26 -5.88 1.78
CA GLY A 492 -15.32 -6.85 2.01
C GLY A 492 -15.64 -7.64 0.75
N ASP A 493 -16.57 -8.58 0.90
CA ASP A 493 -17.03 -9.44 -0.19
C ASP A 493 -18.40 -10.05 0.16
N TYR A 494 -19.08 -10.66 -0.82
CA TYR A 494 -20.38 -11.33 -0.66
C TYR A 494 -21.44 -10.43 0.00
N GLY A 495 -21.47 -9.16 -0.40
CA GLY A 495 -22.37 -8.18 0.18
C GLY A 495 -21.98 -7.70 1.57
N ASN A 496 -20.90 -8.20 2.17
CA ASN A 496 -20.45 -7.79 3.51
C ASN A 496 -19.28 -6.84 3.41
N TYR A 497 -19.55 -5.53 3.54
CA TYR A 497 -18.53 -4.51 3.42
C TYR A 497 -18.39 -3.66 4.68
N VAL A 498 -17.20 -3.11 4.86
CA VAL A 498 -16.92 -1.97 5.72
C VAL A 498 -16.37 -0.87 4.82
N VAL A 499 -16.83 0.35 5.06
CA VAL A 499 -16.23 1.56 4.50
C VAL A 499 -15.65 2.35 5.66
N THR A 500 -14.38 2.71 5.57
CA THR A 500 -13.75 3.69 6.46
C THR A 500 -13.62 5.01 5.74
N TYR A 501 -13.67 6.12 6.47
CA TYR A 501 -13.57 7.46 5.90
C TYR A 501 -13.15 8.47 6.97
N THR A 502 -12.56 9.56 6.52
CA THR A 502 -12.21 10.72 7.33
C THR A 502 -13.43 11.64 7.48
N GLY A 503 -13.71 12.11 8.70
CA GLY A 503 -14.65 13.20 8.95
C GLY A 503 -13.91 14.52 9.11
N SER A 504 -14.06 15.43 8.15
CA SER A 504 -13.39 16.74 8.14
C SER A 504 -14.35 17.88 8.44
N PRO A 505 -13.96 18.92 9.22
CA PRO A 505 -14.72 20.16 9.33
C PRO A 505 -14.55 21.07 8.10
N ASP A 506 -13.58 20.78 7.22
CA ASP A 506 -13.22 21.61 6.08
C ASP A 506 -13.35 20.81 4.77
N ARG A 507 -14.20 21.31 3.87
CA ARG A 507 -14.46 20.71 2.55
C ARG A 507 -13.26 20.67 1.62
N THR A 508 -12.16 21.34 1.94
CA THR A 508 -10.97 21.44 1.08
C THR A 508 -9.83 20.53 1.54
N THR A 509 -9.94 19.94 2.72
CA THR A 509 -8.86 19.14 3.32
C THR A 509 -9.25 17.67 3.45
N ILE A 510 -8.35 16.80 3.01
CA ILE A 510 -8.48 15.34 3.14
C ILE A 510 -8.19 14.86 4.57
N ALA A 511 -7.38 15.63 5.31
CA ALA A 511 -7.16 15.41 6.72
C ALA A 511 -8.38 15.88 7.51
N GLY A 512 -8.77 15.10 8.51
CA GLY A 512 -9.96 15.40 9.30
C GLY A 512 -9.67 15.39 10.78
N VAL A 513 -10.76 15.44 11.54
CA VAL A 513 -10.75 15.33 13.00
C VAL A 513 -11.18 13.94 13.44
N GLU A 514 -11.69 13.07 12.58
CA GLU A 514 -11.98 11.70 12.97
C GLU A 514 -11.80 10.74 11.81
N VAL A 515 -11.49 9.49 12.12
CA VAL A 515 -11.63 8.37 11.21
C VAL A 515 -12.81 7.55 11.69
N ARG A 516 -13.74 7.23 10.79
CA ARG A 516 -14.95 6.48 11.10
C ARG A 516 -15.01 5.22 10.26
N SER A 517 -15.78 4.24 10.72
CA SER A 517 -16.17 3.05 9.97
C SER A 517 -17.68 2.94 9.86
N ARG A 518 -18.15 2.42 8.73
CA ARG A 518 -19.55 2.11 8.46
C ARG A 518 -19.67 0.68 7.96
N ARG A 519 -20.41 -0.14 8.71
CA ARG A 519 -20.72 -1.52 8.34
C ARG A 519 -21.99 -1.60 7.51
N LEU A 520 -21.92 -2.27 6.37
CA LEU A 520 -23.05 -2.40 5.45
C LEU A 520 -23.20 -3.80 4.84
N TYR A 521 -24.45 -4.25 4.73
CA TYR A 521 -24.82 -5.43 3.97
C TYR A 521 -25.51 -5.01 2.67
N TRP A 522 -24.89 -5.28 1.53
CA TRP A 522 -25.39 -4.92 0.21
C TRP A 522 -25.22 -6.08 -0.78
N PRO A 523 -26.14 -7.06 -0.77
CA PRO A 523 -26.11 -8.14 -1.74
C PRO A 523 -26.50 -7.62 -3.13
N SER A 524 -26.04 -8.30 -4.19
CA SER A 524 -26.21 -7.88 -5.58
C SER A 524 -27.66 -7.65 -6.03
N ASN A 525 -28.64 -8.19 -5.31
CA ASN A 525 -30.06 -8.04 -5.64
C ASN A 525 -30.81 -6.98 -4.80
N ALA A 526 -30.21 -6.41 -3.75
CA ALA A 526 -30.89 -5.46 -2.87
C ALA A 526 -30.69 -4.04 -3.35
N SER A 527 -31.75 -3.26 -3.59
CA SER A 527 -31.75 -1.90 -4.20
C SER A 527 -30.99 -0.80 -3.44
N GLN A 528 -30.65 -1.06 -2.19
CA GLN A 528 -30.12 -0.11 -1.21
C GLN A 528 -29.20 -0.89 -0.24
N PRO A 529 -28.10 -0.29 0.25
CA PRO A 529 -27.32 -0.89 1.32
C PRO A 529 -28.13 -0.97 2.61
N THR A 530 -28.06 -2.10 3.30
CA THR A 530 -28.56 -2.23 4.67
C THR A 530 -27.44 -1.87 5.64
N GLN A 531 -27.56 -0.74 6.34
CA GLN A 531 -26.62 -0.39 7.41
C GLN A 531 -26.82 -1.36 8.58
N LEU A 532 -25.82 -2.20 8.88
CA LEU A 532 -25.92 -3.19 9.95
C LEU A 532 -25.61 -2.60 11.33
N ALA A 533 -24.91 -1.47 11.37
CA ALA A 533 -24.56 -0.76 12.59
C ALA A 533 -24.48 0.76 12.34
N ALA A 534 -24.61 1.53 13.43
CA ALA A 534 -24.25 2.94 13.44
C ALA A 534 -22.75 3.11 13.14
N ALA A 535 -22.38 4.22 12.49
CA ALA A 535 -20.98 4.54 12.24
C ALA A 535 -20.21 4.58 13.56
N ARG A 536 -18.99 4.04 13.54
CA ARG A 536 -18.10 3.99 14.70
C ARG A 536 -16.94 4.93 14.46
N THR A 537 -16.63 5.79 15.42
CA THR A 537 -15.38 6.56 15.40
C THR A 537 -14.25 5.63 15.82
N LEU A 538 -13.29 5.43 14.91
CA LEU A 538 -12.07 4.62 15.13
C LEU A 538 -10.98 5.46 15.80
N ALA A 539 -10.81 6.68 15.30
CA ALA A 539 -9.86 7.66 15.79
C ALA A 539 -10.50 9.03 15.82
N GLY A 540 -10.11 9.85 16.79
CA GLY A 540 -10.55 11.23 16.92
C GLY A 540 -9.74 11.94 17.99
N PRO A 541 -9.81 13.27 18.07
CA PRO A 541 -9.03 14.06 18.99
C PRO A 541 -9.38 13.68 20.43
N THR A 542 -8.37 13.21 21.18
CA THR A 542 -8.36 13.41 22.62
C THR A 542 -8.08 14.89 22.97
N SER A 543 -7.50 15.65 22.03
CA SER A 543 -7.25 17.10 22.11
C SER A 543 -7.58 17.80 20.78
N MET A 544 -8.20 18.98 20.83
CA MET A 544 -9.02 19.59 19.77
C MET A 544 -8.37 19.91 18.39
N PHE A 545 -7.11 19.56 18.09
CA PHE A 545 -6.42 20.13 16.92
C PHE A 545 -5.48 19.22 16.11
N LEU A 546 -5.37 17.92 16.41
CA LEU A 546 -4.43 17.07 15.66
C LEU A 546 -5.13 16.40 14.48
N PRO A 547 -4.63 16.58 13.24
CA PRO A 547 -5.22 15.96 12.07
C PRO A 547 -5.09 14.44 12.13
N VAL A 548 -6.13 13.76 11.68
CA VAL A 548 -6.12 12.32 11.38
C VAL A 548 -6.37 12.11 9.90
N LYS A 549 -5.72 11.12 9.31
CA LYS A 549 -5.86 10.76 7.90
C LYS A 549 -6.19 9.29 7.78
N ASN A 550 -7.31 8.97 7.12
CA ASN A 550 -7.69 7.60 6.83
C ASN A 550 -6.60 6.93 5.97
N GLY A 551 -6.21 5.71 6.33
CA GLY A 551 -5.16 4.96 5.67
C GLY A 551 -5.74 4.02 4.62
N ASP A 552 -5.53 2.73 4.82
CA ASP A 552 -5.95 1.63 3.96
C ASP A 552 -6.80 0.62 4.76
N LEU A 553 -7.53 -0.25 4.06
CA LEU A 553 -8.49 -1.18 4.63
C LEU A 553 -8.40 -2.55 3.94
N SER A 554 -8.11 -3.59 4.71
CA SER A 554 -8.09 -4.97 4.18
C SER A 554 -9.12 -5.88 4.86
N TYR A 555 -9.60 -6.88 4.11
CA TYR A 555 -10.65 -7.81 4.54
C TYR A 555 -10.09 -9.21 4.84
N LEU A 556 -10.45 -9.74 6.01
CA LEU A 556 -10.06 -11.09 6.45
C LEU A 556 -11.05 -12.11 5.88
N THR A 557 -10.72 -12.70 4.74
CA THR A 557 -11.57 -13.67 4.04
C THR A 557 -11.77 -14.96 4.83
N SER A 558 -10.88 -15.29 5.77
CA SER A 558 -10.99 -16.46 6.65
C SER A 558 -12.18 -16.36 7.61
N THR A 559 -12.39 -15.18 8.21
CA THR A 559 -13.48 -14.95 9.18
C THR A 559 -14.74 -14.36 8.55
N ARG A 560 -14.61 -13.72 7.39
CA ARG A 560 -15.67 -12.99 6.69
C ARG A 560 -16.40 -11.94 7.54
N SER A 561 -15.78 -11.51 8.62
CA SER A 561 -16.40 -10.63 9.61
C SER A 561 -15.40 -9.70 10.29
N HIS A 562 -14.16 -9.69 9.82
CA HIS A 562 -13.12 -8.80 10.31
C HIS A 562 -12.44 -8.06 9.18
N TRP A 563 -11.91 -6.90 9.54
CA TRP A 563 -11.13 -6.03 8.69
C TRP A 563 -9.91 -5.54 9.46
N VAL A 564 -8.89 -5.07 8.76
CA VAL A 564 -7.87 -4.21 9.35
C VAL A 564 -7.92 -2.86 8.68
N ALA A 565 -8.14 -1.83 9.47
CA ALA A 565 -8.04 -0.44 9.05
C ALA A 565 -6.71 0.14 9.55
N THR A 566 -6.10 1.00 8.75
CA THR A 566 -4.97 1.82 9.15
C THR A 566 -5.33 3.30 9.10
N TRP A 567 -4.66 4.12 9.90
CA TRP A 567 -4.74 5.57 9.81
C TRP A 567 -3.48 6.21 10.39
N ASN A 568 -3.25 7.46 10.01
CA ASN A 568 -2.21 8.28 10.60
C ASN A 568 -2.85 9.26 11.58
N GLU A 569 -2.25 9.40 12.76
CA GLU A 569 -2.60 10.42 13.74
C GLU A 569 -1.38 11.24 14.13
N ALA A 570 -1.53 12.56 14.10
CA ALA A 570 -0.54 13.44 14.71
C ALA A 570 -0.67 13.36 16.23
N ARG A 571 0.45 13.22 16.95
CA ARG A 571 0.52 13.28 18.41
C ARG A 571 1.35 14.47 18.85
N ALA A 572 0.74 15.34 19.66
CA ALA A 572 1.44 16.35 20.41
C ALA A 572 2.16 15.67 21.58
N GLY A 573 3.46 15.42 21.44
CA GLY A 573 4.29 15.14 22.59
C GLY A 573 4.34 16.34 23.55
N LEU A 574 4.60 16.10 24.83
CA LEU A 574 4.92 17.16 25.80
C LEU A 574 6.17 17.98 25.42
N GLN A 575 6.95 17.49 24.44
CA GLN A 575 8.07 18.19 23.82
C GLN A 575 7.88 18.12 22.29
N LEU A 576 7.79 19.28 21.63
CA LEU A 576 7.90 19.41 20.17
C LEU A 576 9.20 18.75 19.70
N PRO A 577 9.22 18.08 18.52
CA PRO A 577 8.28 18.17 17.39
C PRO A 577 7.03 17.26 17.47
N ILE A 578 5.98 17.62 16.71
CA ILE A 578 4.80 16.77 16.46
C ILE A 578 5.28 15.45 15.84
N ARG A 579 4.79 14.32 16.35
CA ARG A 579 5.08 12.99 15.78
C ARG A 579 3.84 12.48 15.08
N ASP A 580 3.98 12.10 13.82
CA ASP A 580 2.96 11.29 13.16
C ASP A 580 3.20 9.84 13.57
N ILE A 581 2.13 9.17 14.00
CA ILE A 581 2.16 7.72 14.18
C ILE A 581 1.15 7.08 13.23
N ALA A 582 1.48 5.90 12.75
CA ALA A 582 0.53 5.07 12.04
C ALA A 582 -0.05 4.03 12.99
N VAL A 583 -1.36 3.90 13.00
CA VAL A 583 -2.10 2.94 13.81
C VAL A 583 -2.76 1.93 12.90
N ALA A 584 -2.79 0.68 13.35
CA ALA A 584 -3.57 -0.38 12.73
C ALA A 584 -4.58 -0.91 13.75
N ALA A 585 -5.80 -1.19 13.30
CA ALA A 585 -6.82 -1.80 14.15
C ALA A 585 -7.59 -2.88 13.42
N ARG A 586 -7.82 -3.99 14.12
CA ARG A 586 -8.80 -4.99 13.72
C ARG A 586 -10.19 -4.46 14.02
N LEU A 587 -11.04 -4.44 13.00
CA LEU A 587 -12.45 -4.11 13.13
C LEU A 587 -13.27 -5.40 13.18
N GLY A 588 -14.23 -5.44 14.09
CA GLY A 588 -15.17 -6.55 14.22
C GLY A 588 -16.37 -6.39 13.29
N HIS A 589 -17.38 -7.24 13.48
CA HIS A 589 -18.54 -7.35 12.63
C HIS A 589 -19.38 -6.08 12.60
N THR A 590 -19.42 -5.31 13.71
CA THR A 590 -20.15 -4.03 13.72
C THR A 590 -19.31 -2.86 13.20
N GLY A 591 -18.06 -3.12 12.80
CA GLY A 591 -17.08 -2.14 12.37
C GLY A 591 -16.35 -1.44 13.51
N ALA A 592 -16.61 -1.79 14.78
CA ALA A 592 -15.88 -1.21 15.91
C ALA A 592 -14.51 -1.87 16.06
N ILE A 593 -13.58 -1.15 16.69
CA ILE A 593 -12.26 -1.67 17.05
C ILE A 593 -12.42 -2.86 17.99
N VAL A 594 -11.84 -4.01 17.64
CA VAL A 594 -11.67 -5.17 18.52
C VAL A 594 -10.34 -5.05 19.25
N GLU A 595 -9.30 -4.68 18.50
CA GLU A 595 -7.94 -4.47 18.99
C GLU A 595 -7.22 -3.48 18.07
N SER A 596 -6.27 -2.74 18.62
CA SER A 596 -5.46 -1.78 17.86
C SER A 596 -4.05 -1.70 18.42
N GLY A 597 -3.13 -1.18 17.61
CA GLY A 597 -1.79 -0.82 18.08
C GLY A 597 -1.06 0.06 17.09
N VAL A 598 0.03 0.65 17.57
CA VAL A 598 0.88 1.52 16.77
C VAL A 598 1.72 0.66 15.84
N ALA A 599 1.49 0.80 14.54
CA ALA A 599 2.24 0.11 13.50
C ALA A 599 3.61 0.78 13.27
N LEU A 600 3.64 2.11 13.29
CA LEU A 600 4.84 2.90 13.13
C LEU A 600 4.82 4.11 14.08
N ASP A 601 5.90 4.29 14.84
CA ASP A 601 6.19 5.48 15.64
C ASP A 601 7.56 6.00 15.20
N ASP A 602 7.57 6.92 14.24
CA ASP A 602 8.79 7.58 13.78
C ASP A 602 8.54 9.09 13.68
N THR A 603 9.49 9.88 14.17
CA THR A 603 9.50 11.34 13.99
C THR A 603 9.55 11.76 12.51
N SER A 604 9.86 10.80 11.64
CA SER A 604 10.00 10.99 10.21
C SER A 604 8.92 10.23 9.42
N ILE A 605 7.75 9.90 9.96
CA ILE A 605 6.69 9.33 9.09
C ILE A 605 6.18 10.46 8.20
N SER A 606 6.31 10.34 6.87
CA SER A 606 5.57 11.21 5.98
C SER A 606 4.09 10.80 6.07
N ALA A 607 3.15 11.72 5.85
CA ALA A 607 1.71 11.43 5.84
C ALA A 607 1.24 10.41 4.76
N ALA A 608 2.16 9.63 4.19
CA ALA A 608 1.88 8.46 3.38
C ALA A 608 1.07 7.44 4.20
N ALA A 609 0.00 6.93 3.61
CA ALA A 609 -0.82 5.90 4.22
C ALA A 609 0.01 4.63 4.44
N VAL A 610 -0.25 3.94 5.55
CA VAL A 610 0.22 2.57 5.74
C VAL A 610 -0.70 1.66 4.94
N ALA A 611 -0.14 1.03 3.91
CA ALA A 611 -0.85 0.04 3.12
C ALA A 611 -1.02 -1.24 3.94
N VAL A 612 -2.15 -1.93 3.76
CA VAL A 612 -2.44 -3.19 4.45
C VAL A 612 -3.01 -4.23 3.49
N ALA A 613 -2.44 -5.43 3.54
CA ALA A 613 -2.95 -6.59 2.81
C ALA A 613 -3.07 -7.80 3.72
N TYR A 614 -4.22 -8.48 3.66
CA TYR A 614 -4.40 -9.74 4.36
C TYR A 614 -3.79 -10.93 3.58
N ASP A 615 -2.91 -11.67 4.25
CA ASP A 615 -2.30 -12.92 3.82
C ASP A 615 -3.11 -14.09 4.39
N VAL A 616 -3.89 -14.75 3.53
CA VAL A 616 -4.77 -15.86 3.94
C VAL A 616 -3.99 -17.13 4.30
N ILE A 617 -2.76 -17.29 3.80
CA ILE A 617 -1.95 -18.49 4.01
C ILE A 617 -1.41 -18.49 5.44
N LEU A 618 -0.97 -17.33 5.89
CA LEU A 618 -0.42 -17.13 7.23
C LEU A 618 -1.44 -16.58 8.24
N ASP A 619 -2.67 -16.32 7.80
CA ASP A 619 -3.76 -15.74 8.61
C ASP A 619 -3.32 -14.47 9.35
N ARG A 620 -2.67 -13.54 8.63
CA ARG A 620 -2.15 -12.28 9.18
C ARG A 620 -2.32 -11.13 8.21
N CYS A 621 -2.31 -9.91 8.73
CA CYS A 621 -2.25 -8.71 7.91
C CYS A 621 -0.80 -8.23 7.80
N ASN A 622 -0.32 -8.04 6.59
CA ASN A 622 0.95 -7.41 6.31
C ASN A 622 0.72 -5.91 6.16
N LEU A 623 1.60 -5.10 6.74
CA LEU A 623 1.55 -3.65 6.69
C LEU A 623 2.87 -3.12 6.17
N ILE A 624 2.80 -2.13 5.30
CA ILE A 624 3.98 -1.38 4.86
C ILE A 624 3.70 0.10 5.01
N GLY A 625 4.56 0.79 5.75
CA GLY A 625 4.53 2.25 5.79
C GLY A 625 5.82 2.86 5.29
N GLY A 626 5.67 4.04 4.69
CA GLY A 626 6.77 4.89 4.29
C GLY A 626 7.30 5.71 5.47
N ALA A 627 8.61 5.77 5.63
CA ALA A 627 9.28 6.79 6.41
C ALA A 627 9.85 7.82 5.43
N SER A 628 9.81 9.08 5.84
CA SER A 628 10.47 10.19 5.19
C SER A 628 11.99 10.00 5.18
N SER A 629 12.60 9.22 6.10
CA SER A 629 14.04 8.99 6.09
C SER A 629 14.56 8.38 4.75
N MET A 630 15.59 9.01 4.16
CA MET A 630 16.21 8.49 2.90
C MET A 630 16.98 7.18 3.07
N THR A 631 17.27 6.77 4.31
CA THR A 631 18.13 5.60 4.60
C THR A 631 17.33 4.31 4.83
N ALA A 632 16.06 4.43 5.21
CA ALA A 632 15.14 3.31 5.43
C ALA A 632 13.73 3.80 5.10
N PRO A 633 13.41 3.96 3.81
CA PRO A 633 12.21 4.64 3.38
C PRO A 633 10.96 3.77 3.56
N HIS A 634 11.09 2.44 3.69
CA HIS A 634 9.96 1.58 4.05
C HIS A 634 10.31 0.64 5.20
N ARG A 635 9.28 0.28 5.96
CA ARG A 635 9.34 -0.78 6.96
C ARG A 635 8.12 -1.69 6.80
N GLY A 636 8.40 -2.99 6.77
CA GLY A 636 7.37 -4.03 6.83
C GLY A 636 7.05 -4.38 8.27
N PHE A 637 5.77 -4.61 8.53
CA PHE A 637 5.27 -5.15 9.78
C PHE A 637 4.26 -6.23 9.43
N HIS A 638 4.08 -7.15 10.35
CA HIS A 638 2.92 -8.01 10.31
C HIS A 638 2.12 -7.88 11.59
N PHE A 639 0.81 -7.86 11.40
CA PHE A 639 -0.21 -7.91 12.41
C PHE A 639 -0.76 -9.33 12.40
N SER A 640 -0.20 -10.17 13.27
CA SER A 640 -0.70 -11.51 13.50
C SER A 640 -1.77 -11.49 14.56
N PHE A 641 -2.96 -11.93 14.18
CA PHE A 641 -4.05 -12.15 15.11
C PHE A 641 -3.75 -13.42 15.91
N HIS A 642 -4.15 -13.49 17.19
CA HIS A 642 -4.06 -14.75 17.92
C HIS A 642 -4.88 -15.81 17.18
N VAL A 643 -4.14 -16.77 16.65
CA VAL A 643 -4.62 -17.80 15.73
C VAL A 643 -5.50 -18.74 16.52
N GLN A 644 -6.81 -18.64 16.26
CA GLN A 644 -7.90 -19.48 16.77
C GLN A 644 -8.07 -19.49 18.30
N ALA A 645 -9.26 -19.08 18.75
CA ALA A 645 -9.84 -19.66 19.95
C ALA A 645 -9.66 -21.18 19.93
N GLY A 646 -8.94 -21.73 20.90
CA GLY A 646 -8.86 -23.17 21.08
C GLY A 646 -10.26 -23.70 21.33
N VAL A 647 -10.84 -24.38 20.33
CA VAL A 647 -12.08 -25.13 20.49
C VAL A 647 -11.66 -26.56 20.81
N GLN A 648 -11.85 -26.95 22.07
CA GLN A 648 -11.48 -28.27 22.55
C GLN A 648 -12.72 -29.01 23.04
N THR A 649 -12.98 -30.19 22.48
CA THR A 649 -13.97 -31.10 23.06
C THR A 649 -13.42 -31.64 24.39
N ILE A 650 -14.23 -31.59 25.44
CA ILE A 650 -13.86 -32.03 26.80
C ILE A 650 -14.90 -33.02 27.34
N GLY A 651 -14.48 -33.89 28.26
CA GLY A 651 -15.37 -34.87 28.90
C GLY A 651 -15.96 -35.90 27.93
N SER A 652 -17.02 -36.57 28.38
CA SER A 652 -17.75 -37.60 27.63
C SER A 652 -19.25 -37.31 27.61
N GLY A 653 -19.88 -37.53 26.46
CA GLY A 653 -21.35 -37.44 26.28
C GLY A 653 -22.05 -38.80 26.38
N CYS A 654 -23.37 -38.77 26.51
CA CYS A 654 -24.24 -39.95 26.39
C CYS A 654 -24.89 -40.00 25.02
N GLY A 655 -24.72 -41.11 24.31
CA GLY A 655 -25.46 -41.34 23.08
C GLY A 655 -24.84 -40.69 21.84
N PRO A 656 -25.60 -40.61 20.74
CA PRO A 656 -25.04 -40.30 19.43
C PRO A 656 -24.72 -38.81 19.21
N GLY A 657 -25.23 -37.91 20.07
CA GLY A 657 -25.11 -36.47 19.89
C GLY A 657 -23.67 -35.97 19.90
N GLY A 658 -23.30 -35.21 18.88
CA GLY A 658 -22.01 -34.50 18.80
C GLY A 658 -22.16 -33.01 19.06
N ILE A 659 -21.16 -32.39 19.69
CA ILE A 659 -21.03 -30.93 19.77
C ILE A 659 -19.85 -30.47 18.92
N SER A 660 -20.03 -29.36 18.22
CA SER A 660 -18.94 -28.66 17.54
C SER A 660 -19.16 -27.15 17.60
N GLY A 661 -18.08 -26.39 17.45
CA GLY A 661 -18.12 -24.94 17.32
C GLY A 661 -17.07 -24.47 16.33
N ASN A 662 -17.29 -23.30 15.74
CA ASN A 662 -16.28 -22.62 14.92
C ASN A 662 -15.26 -21.88 15.83
N GLY A 663 -14.20 -21.26 15.28
CA GLY A 663 -13.36 -20.37 16.10
C GLY A 663 -14.17 -19.18 16.63
N MET A 664 -14.05 -18.87 17.93
CA MET A 664 -14.53 -17.60 18.50
C MET A 664 -13.48 -16.51 18.33
N HIS A 665 -13.87 -15.40 17.74
CA HIS A 665 -13.09 -14.16 17.77
C HIS A 665 -14.03 -13.06 18.26
N ALA A 666 -13.56 -12.23 19.19
CA ALA A 666 -14.25 -10.99 19.51
C ALA A 666 -14.52 -10.21 18.21
N GLY A 667 -15.75 -9.75 18.03
CA GLY A 667 -16.19 -9.15 16.77
C GLY A 667 -16.63 -10.11 15.67
N ASN A 668 -16.70 -11.43 15.86
CA ASN A 668 -17.36 -12.29 14.86
C ASN A 668 -18.86 -11.94 14.73
N GLY A 669 -19.37 -11.95 13.49
CA GLY A 669 -20.80 -11.71 13.22
C GLY A 669 -21.74 -12.77 13.79
N GLY A 670 -21.18 -13.92 14.15
CA GLY A 670 -21.86 -14.91 14.95
C GLY A 670 -20.95 -16.10 15.24
N TYR A 671 -21.03 -16.60 16.46
CA TYR A 671 -20.40 -17.85 16.87
C TYR A 671 -21.42 -18.98 16.83
N GLY A 672 -21.20 -19.94 15.93
CA GLY A 672 -22.05 -21.11 15.81
C GLY A 672 -21.61 -22.24 16.75
N ILE A 673 -22.45 -22.61 17.71
CA ILE A 673 -22.34 -23.90 18.41
C ILE A 673 -23.41 -24.83 17.83
N SER A 674 -22.98 -26.00 17.36
CA SER A 674 -23.84 -26.97 16.69
C SER A 674 -24.01 -28.24 17.51
N LEU A 675 -25.20 -28.83 17.40
CA LEU A 675 -25.52 -30.19 17.81
C LEU A 675 -25.72 -31.01 16.54
N SER A 676 -25.09 -32.18 16.46
CA SER A 676 -25.30 -33.16 15.39
C SER A 676 -25.75 -34.50 15.98
N ASN A 677 -26.35 -35.36 15.15
CA ASN A 677 -26.70 -36.75 15.49
C ASN A 677 -27.65 -36.93 16.70
N ALA A 678 -28.35 -35.87 17.12
CA ALA A 678 -29.43 -36.01 18.10
C ALA A 678 -30.69 -36.60 17.42
N PRO A 679 -31.70 -37.08 18.16
CA PRO A 679 -32.97 -37.45 17.56
C PRO A 679 -33.58 -36.30 16.75
N ALA A 680 -34.24 -36.63 15.64
CA ALA A 680 -34.91 -35.67 14.79
C ALA A 680 -36.06 -34.96 15.52
N SER A 681 -36.24 -33.66 15.26
CA SER A 681 -37.34 -32.86 15.83
C SER A 681 -37.44 -32.92 17.36
N THR A 682 -36.30 -33.10 18.03
CA THR A 682 -36.24 -33.20 19.48
C THR A 682 -35.87 -31.86 20.12
N ALA A 683 -36.37 -31.60 21.32
CA ALA A 683 -35.98 -30.43 22.08
C ALA A 683 -34.54 -30.59 22.59
N ALA A 684 -33.74 -29.55 22.44
CA ALA A 684 -32.37 -29.45 22.90
C ALA A 684 -32.15 -28.13 23.63
N ALA A 685 -31.21 -28.10 24.57
CA ALA A 685 -30.80 -26.92 25.30
C ALA A 685 -29.27 -26.83 25.27
N LEU A 686 -28.75 -25.67 24.86
CA LEU A 686 -27.33 -25.35 24.97
C LEU A 686 -27.08 -24.71 26.33
N LEU A 687 -26.20 -25.32 27.11
CA LEU A 687 -25.74 -24.79 28.39
C LEU A 687 -24.41 -24.06 28.16
N LEU A 688 -24.28 -22.83 28.67
CA LEU A 688 -23.06 -22.01 28.59
C LEU A 688 -22.59 -21.61 29.99
N SER A 689 -21.31 -21.82 30.30
CA SER A 689 -20.71 -21.51 31.60
C SER A 689 -19.32 -20.88 31.49
N LEU A 690 -18.94 -20.05 32.47
CA LEU A 690 -17.57 -19.52 32.61
C LEU A 690 -16.62 -20.50 33.32
N ALA A 691 -17.14 -21.62 33.85
CA ALA A 691 -16.35 -22.63 34.52
C ALA A 691 -16.68 -24.03 33.99
N GLY A 692 -15.64 -24.84 33.84
CA GLY A 692 -15.75 -26.25 33.49
C GLY A 692 -15.94 -27.11 34.75
N THR A 693 -16.60 -28.26 34.60
CA THR A 693 -16.65 -29.28 35.65
C THR A 693 -16.42 -30.68 35.07
N SER A 694 -16.27 -31.66 35.94
CA SER A 694 -16.13 -33.08 35.59
C SER A 694 -17.12 -33.94 36.38
N PHE A 695 -18.30 -33.39 36.65
CA PHE A 695 -19.31 -34.04 37.48
C PHE A 695 -19.94 -35.24 36.74
N SER A 696 -19.83 -36.43 37.31
CA SER A 696 -20.44 -37.64 36.76
C SER A 696 -21.97 -37.55 36.80
N LEU A 697 -22.61 -37.91 35.68
CA LEU A 697 -24.07 -37.96 35.55
C LEU A 697 -24.65 -39.37 35.77
N ASP A 698 -23.85 -40.31 36.28
CA ASP A 698 -24.30 -41.68 36.56
C ASP A 698 -25.48 -41.70 37.54
N GLY A 699 -25.44 -40.84 38.56
CA GLY A 699 -26.49 -40.72 39.58
C GLY A 699 -27.85 -40.28 39.05
N VAL A 700 -27.92 -39.75 37.82
CA VAL A 700 -29.16 -39.37 37.14
C VAL A 700 -29.50 -40.27 35.95
N GLY A 701 -28.86 -41.44 35.87
CA GLY A 701 -29.13 -42.46 34.85
C GLY A 701 -28.40 -42.24 33.52
N MET A 702 -27.44 -41.32 33.47
CA MET A 702 -26.60 -41.03 32.30
C MET A 702 -25.20 -41.65 32.50
N GLN A 703 -25.14 -42.99 32.49
CA GLN A 703 -23.93 -43.73 32.84
C GLN A 703 -22.75 -43.43 31.91
N GLY A 704 -21.60 -43.09 32.48
CA GLY A 704 -20.36 -42.76 31.77
C GLY A 704 -20.30 -41.33 31.21
N CYS A 705 -21.33 -40.51 31.46
CA CYS A 705 -21.39 -39.13 31.00
C CYS A 705 -20.88 -38.15 32.04
N ILE A 706 -20.31 -37.05 31.55
CA ILE A 706 -19.77 -35.98 32.39
C ILE A 706 -20.50 -34.68 32.06
N LEU A 707 -21.05 -34.02 33.09
CA LEU A 707 -21.43 -32.62 32.98
C LEU A 707 -20.14 -31.80 32.90
N SER A 708 -19.94 -31.13 31.78
CA SER A 708 -18.71 -30.39 31.48
C SER A 708 -18.85 -28.89 31.75
N VAL A 709 -20.07 -28.42 32.01
CA VAL A 709 -20.41 -27.04 32.36
C VAL A 709 -20.73 -26.92 33.86
N MET A 710 -20.16 -25.93 34.54
CA MET A 710 -20.44 -25.71 35.96
C MET A 710 -21.87 -25.16 36.16
N PRO A 711 -22.75 -25.87 36.89
CA PRO A 711 -24.07 -25.34 37.21
C PRO A 711 -23.97 -24.24 38.29
N GLY A 712 -25.02 -23.42 38.42
CA GLY A 712 -25.11 -22.40 39.48
C GLY A 712 -24.69 -21.01 39.00
N ASN A 713 -23.89 -20.29 39.80
CA ASN A 713 -23.52 -18.90 39.54
C ASN A 713 -22.66 -18.71 38.28
N ASP A 714 -21.95 -19.75 37.86
CA ASP A 714 -21.11 -19.72 36.66
C ASP A 714 -21.88 -20.10 35.38
N LEU A 715 -23.14 -20.53 35.50
CA LEU A 715 -23.99 -20.80 34.33
C LEU A 715 -24.52 -19.46 33.80
N ILE A 716 -24.03 -19.06 32.64
CA ILE A 716 -24.34 -17.77 32.02
C ILE A 716 -25.71 -17.84 31.34
N ALA A 717 -25.98 -18.93 30.62
CA ALA A 717 -27.19 -19.07 29.83
C ALA A 717 -27.57 -20.54 29.60
N SER A 718 -28.88 -20.76 29.40
CA SER A 718 -29.46 -22.00 28.87
C SER A 718 -30.39 -21.64 27.72
N LEU A 719 -30.08 -22.09 26.51
CA LEU A 719 -30.73 -21.66 25.28
C LEU A 719 -31.40 -22.85 24.60
N SER A 720 -32.73 -22.86 24.57
CA SER A 720 -33.52 -23.97 24.06
C SER A 720 -33.82 -23.82 22.56
N VAL A 721 -33.68 -24.92 21.82
CA VAL A 721 -33.94 -25.04 20.39
C VAL A 721 -34.51 -26.43 20.07
N THR A 722 -34.95 -26.62 18.83
CA THR A 722 -35.37 -27.95 18.34
C THR A 722 -34.43 -28.38 17.22
N THR A 723 -34.07 -29.66 17.19
CA THR A 723 -33.31 -30.24 16.07
C THR A 723 -34.18 -30.33 14.81
N ASN A 724 -33.55 -30.25 13.64
CA ASN A 724 -34.23 -30.48 12.38
C ASN A 724 -34.49 -31.99 12.15
N ALA A 725 -35.03 -32.35 10.98
CA ALA A 725 -35.31 -33.74 10.61
C ALA A 725 -34.06 -34.65 10.57
N ASN A 726 -32.86 -34.06 10.48
CA ASN A 726 -31.59 -34.79 10.47
C ASN A 726 -30.93 -34.84 11.86
N GLY A 727 -31.62 -34.40 12.92
CA GLY A 727 -31.03 -34.39 14.26
C GLY A 727 -29.99 -33.30 14.47
N PHE A 728 -30.01 -32.26 13.64
CA PHE A 728 -29.06 -31.17 13.67
C PHE A 728 -29.71 -29.88 14.17
N THR A 729 -29.00 -29.12 15.00
CA THR A 729 -29.35 -27.72 15.29
C THR A 729 -28.09 -26.89 15.43
N ARG A 730 -28.19 -25.59 15.21
CA ARG A 730 -27.07 -24.65 15.38
C ARG A 730 -27.60 -23.37 16.00
N LEU A 731 -26.93 -22.94 17.06
CA LEU A 731 -27.19 -21.64 17.67
C LEU A 731 -26.07 -20.69 17.27
N ASN A 732 -26.43 -19.55 16.68
CA ASN A 732 -25.49 -18.48 16.37
C ASN A 732 -25.59 -17.41 17.45
N LEU A 733 -24.51 -17.23 18.21
CA LEU A 733 -24.39 -16.23 19.27
C LEU A 733 -23.65 -15.02 18.71
N PRO A 734 -24.26 -13.83 18.63
CA PRO A 734 -23.52 -12.63 18.25
C PRO A 734 -22.44 -12.37 19.31
N LEU A 735 -21.20 -12.14 18.88
CA LEU A 735 -20.13 -11.73 19.79
C LEU A 735 -19.99 -10.21 19.71
N PRO A 736 -19.89 -9.51 20.86
CA PRO A 736 -19.60 -8.08 20.84
C PRO A 736 -18.20 -7.85 20.26
N ASP A 737 -18.00 -6.69 19.63
CA ASP A 737 -16.68 -6.28 19.12
C ASP A 737 -15.67 -6.11 20.28
N TYR A 738 -16.14 -5.60 21.42
CA TYR A 738 -15.37 -5.57 22.66
C TYR A 738 -15.77 -6.74 23.55
N PRO A 739 -14.87 -7.72 23.80
CA PRO A 739 -15.19 -8.82 24.69
C PRO A 739 -15.35 -8.26 26.11
N LEU A 740 -16.54 -8.42 26.69
CA LEU A 740 -16.77 -8.14 28.12
C LEU A 740 -16.00 -9.12 29.02
N PHE A 741 -15.50 -10.22 28.44
CA PHE A 741 -14.82 -11.30 29.13
C PHE A 741 -13.74 -11.90 28.22
N GLN A 742 -12.53 -12.02 28.76
CA GLN A 742 -11.46 -12.84 28.21
C GLN A 742 -11.29 -14.08 29.09
N GLY A 743 -11.33 -15.26 28.49
CA GLY A 743 -11.23 -16.53 29.20
C GLY A 743 -11.99 -17.65 28.48
N THR A 744 -12.09 -18.83 29.10
CA THR A 744 -12.72 -19.99 28.48
C THR A 744 -14.22 -20.05 28.77
N VAL A 745 -15.04 -20.12 27.72
CA VAL A 745 -16.46 -20.45 27.82
C VAL A 745 -16.64 -21.94 27.59
N TYR A 746 -17.36 -22.59 28.49
CA TYR A 746 -17.70 -24.00 28.43
C TYR A 746 -19.12 -24.16 27.92
N ALA A 747 -19.30 -25.02 26.92
CA ALA A 747 -20.59 -25.28 26.30
C ALA A 747 -20.92 -26.79 26.31
N GLN A 748 -22.19 -27.14 26.51
CA GLN A 748 -22.65 -28.53 26.41
C GLN A 748 -24.11 -28.56 25.98
N TRP A 749 -24.47 -29.44 25.06
CA TRP A 749 -25.86 -29.67 24.71
C TRP A 749 -26.48 -30.73 25.62
N ALA A 750 -27.71 -30.48 26.06
CA ALA A 750 -28.62 -31.47 26.59
C ALA A 750 -29.80 -31.63 25.62
N TYR A 751 -30.24 -32.84 25.31
CA TYR A 751 -31.35 -33.06 24.36
C TYR A 751 -32.25 -34.22 24.79
N LEU A 752 -33.52 -34.15 24.39
CA LEU A 752 -34.49 -35.21 24.67
C LEU A 752 -34.22 -36.43 23.78
N ASN A 753 -34.12 -37.60 24.40
CA ASN A 753 -34.06 -38.89 23.75
C ASN A 753 -34.90 -39.90 24.56
N PRO A 754 -36.22 -39.99 24.30
CA PRO A 754 -37.11 -40.89 25.02
C PRO A 754 -36.63 -42.34 24.93
N GLY A 755 -36.40 -42.97 26.08
CA GLY A 755 -35.88 -44.35 26.16
C GLY A 755 -34.37 -44.48 26.36
N ALA A 756 -33.61 -43.38 26.33
CA ALA A 756 -32.18 -43.42 26.61
C ALA A 756 -31.86 -43.71 28.09
N ASN A 757 -32.66 -43.16 29.02
CA ASN A 757 -32.57 -43.37 30.47
C ASN A 757 -33.87 -42.94 31.15
N ALA A 758 -33.90 -43.01 32.50
CA ALA A 758 -35.08 -42.65 33.30
C ALA A 758 -35.54 -41.19 33.14
N LEU A 759 -34.63 -40.28 32.77
CA LEU A 759 -34.96 -38.86 32.53
C LEU A 759 -35.37 -38.59 31.08
N GLY A 760 -35.08 -39.50 30.15
CA GLY A 760 -35.29 -39.28 28.71
C GLY A 760 -34.44 -38.14 28.15
N VAL A 761 -33.31 -37.81 28.80
CA VAL A 761 -32.38 -36.75 28.41
C VAL A 761 -31.00 -37.37 28.15
N GLN A 762 -30.26 -36.83 27.19
CA GLN A 762 -28.84 -37.14 26.97
C GLN A 762 -28.05 -35.84 26.85
N THR A 763 -26.73 -35.92 27.05
CA THR A 763 -25.82 -34.78 26.86
C THR A 763 -24.73 -35.12 25.85
N THR A 764 -24.24 -34.12 25.12
CA THR A 764 -23.02 -34.27 24.33
C THR A 764 -21.79 -34.29 25.24
N ALA A 765 -20.60 -34.51 24.69
CA ALA A 765 -19.37 -34.04 25.33
C ALA A 765 -19.45 -32.51 25.55
N GLY A 766 -18.59 -31.96 26.41
CA GLY A 766 -18.43 -30.53 26.53
C GLY A 766 -17.56 -29.94 25.42
N LEU A 767 -17.63 -28.63 25.28
CA LEU A 767 -16.80 -27.84 24.39
C LEU A 767 -16.21 -26.68 25.21
N ALA A 768 -14.91 -26.69 25.42
CA ALA A 768 -14.17 -25.57 25.96
C ALA A 768 -13.74 -24.65 24.81
N VAL A 769 -14.01 -23.35 24.94
CA VAL A 769 -13.74 -22.38 23.89
C VAL A 769 -13.08 -21.16 24.50
N SER A 770 -11.82 -20.92 24.16
CA SER A 770 -11.11 -19.72 24.60
C SER A 770 -11.65 -18.48 23.89
N VAL A 771 -12.10 -17.48 24.64
CA VAL A 771 -12.47 -16.16 24.15
C VAL A 771 -11.33 -15.21 24.47
N TYR A 772 -10.75 -14.61 23.44
CA TYR A 772 -9.66 -13.63 23.54
C TYR A 772 -10.18 -12.24 23.19
#